data_AF-A0AAX2R8N7-F1
#
_entry.id   AF-A0AAX2R8N7-F1
#
_cell.length_a   1.000
_cell.length_b   1.000
_cell.length_c   1.000
_cell.angle_alpha   90.00
_cell.angle_beta   90.00
_cell.angle_gamma   90.00
#
_symmetry.space_group_name_H-M   'P 1'
#
loop_
_entity.id
_entity.type
_entity.pdbx_description
1 polymer ?
#
loop_
_entity_poly.entity_id
_entity_poly.type
_entity_poly.pdbx_seq_one_letter_code
_entity_poly.pdbx_strand_id
1 'polypeptide(L)'
;MGLIDIKNISGDIRFSTDFNVGSIGRYSLGKEDYITLPFNVLTPINFKMGDYVDLSGILDESLGGKFAKIYEVVDLPTPTYDQSTGGYNYELRLDAYYWKWKNKKFKYMPEVAGQEASWNLTASLDMQLGVFLRNLQALGYKYRGNDFDFSIDSSVEDSAKLMSYENTNLLDALTNMAETWNCEWWVEDNIIRFGRCENGDAVRIELGVEAQEMPRSESQGTYATRVYAFGSTRNIPSNYRTVDETVVVNGIVQKRLMLPEGTPYIDAYRYKDGKRVYIGEEGYDIGTEMPQEEAIEDIIFLDEVYPRTECVVGTVGSYTSTIEDEETQETVTQTFYYVTDTSGLVFDESYIIDGEELRLVFQSGLLNGMDFGVTFHKAGTSLGSVTLESDVYEIVANDNYGRTLPDETLKPTTGDKFILYGWDSTKITDLGLVSNAEQELRDKTVDCVKKMMVDDGTYNTTLASSWVKENMISRTFDIGQRIELVNKSFFETSRISRVIGLEIKLDLPYDAPVYTIGESTAYSRIGELENKVDNLTYKGQTYTSGGRKGVYIIRTNDSTAPSNSNVFSALRSLVMFLRKDQADGTNFLLKFGKFIDSMIAGKGAGIYPDGRGQFERLEVRGSAVFKEIIYNRLNAQEGDTSYSENGVIESVALESDGTYTLKLRKRWENDFTAFQEGDIVYGIVNNLFSTGEYYASWMRVLSKNVPANSISVLSYPDSEVPGGKNYPPTELTIITRRGNAFNEDRQSYWYLSATTDKCLVWLEGVTKPVLEQNNYYMILGRLPNLDLFDNLPVNYKHSYIFARAGIFGELYRVDWQGLPVQELVDRGFWSAEVASSDNPYTNTQERADTVWHYGCKWKCLMTGTADEPQYAAVGWAMLEGNPEFTIEIGSTKGWYFDIETFSTTLYITGKLYNRDVTDHILDADVSWTRDTGNVSEDNAWAVKRAGAGKNLPLTIDDLGPNYTNMRVCTFKAQALLRDGQQFEVAENFVTF
;
A
#
# COMPACT_ATOMS: atom_id res chain seq x y z
N MET A 1 -40.74 15.97 -22.29
CA MET A 1 -39.60 16.70 -22.91
C MET A 1 -39.12 15.86 -24.09
N GLY A 2 -38.76 16.51 -25.19
CA GLY A 2 -38.42 15.85 -26.45
C GLY A 2 -36.97 15.35 -26.48
N LEU A 3 -36.68 14.53 -27.48
CA LEU A 3 -35.35 14.01 -27.81
C LEU A 3 -34.38 15.16 -28.13
N ILE A 4 -33.16 15.10 -27.61
CA ILE A 4 -32.11 16.09 -27.77
C ILE A 4 -31.09 15.58 -28.78
N ASP A 5 -30.89 16.30 -29.88
CA ASP A 5 -29.91 15.95 -30.91
C ASP A 5 -28.59 16.69 -30.70
N ILE A 6 -27.52 15.94 -30.43
CA ILE A 6 -26.16 16.44 -30.44
C ILE A 6 -25.59 16.28 -31.84
N LYS A 7 -25.21 17.40 -32.45
CA LYS A 7 -24.80 17.53 -33.84
C LYS A 7 -23.31 17.81 -33.94
N ASN A 8 -22.71 17.41 -35.05
CA ASN A 8 -21.36 17.84 -35.41
C ASN A 8 -21.36 19.29 -35.94
N ILE A 9 -20.18 19.87 -36.15
CA ILE A 9 -20.03 21.23 -36.73
C ILE A 9 -20.66 21.40 -38.14
N SER A 10 -20.95 20.31 -38.85
CA SER A 10 -21.61 20.31 -40.16
C SER A 10 -23.14 20.24 -40.05
N GLY A 11 -23.68 20.02 -38.84
CA GLY A 11 -25.11 19.89 -38.57
C GLY A 11 -25.65 18.46 -38.59
N ASP A 12 -24.81 17.45 -38.83
CA ASP A 12 -25.25 16.04 -38.80
C ASP A 12 -25.37 15.55 -37.36
N ILE A 13 -26.42 14.79 -37.08
CA ILE A 13 -26.65 14.18 -35.76
C ILE A 13 -25.55 13.14 -35.48
N ARG A 14 -24.82 13.33 -34.37
CA ARG A 14 -23.88 12.35 -33.83
C ARG A 14 -24.54 11.40 -32.84
N PHE A 15 -25.42 11.94 -32.02
CA PHE A 15 -26.09 11.20 -30.96
C PHE A 15 -27.37 11.91 -30.57
N SER A 16 -28.37 11.14 -30.16
CA SER A 16 -29.61 11.67 -29.62
C SER A 16 -29.88 11.05 -28.26
N THR A 17 -30.31 11.87 -27.30
CA THR A 17 -30.62 11.43 -25.93
C THR A 17 -31.74 12.27 -25.33
N ASP A 18 -32.41 11.76 -24.31
CA ASP A 18 -33.32 12.57 -23.50
C ASP A 18 -32.55 13.26 -22.36
N PHE A 19 -33.20 14.19 -21.65
CA PHE A 19 -32.69 14.61 -20.34
C PHE A 19 -32.84 13.44 -19.35
N ASN A 20 -31.80 12.61 -19.25
CA ASN A 20 -31.76 11.48 -18.32
C ASN A 20 -31.57 11.97 -16.88
N VAL A 21 -31.88 11.09 -15.91
CA VAL A 21 -31.69 11.39 -14.47
C VAL A 21 -30.26 11.86 -14.20
N GLY A 22 -30.14 13.02 -13.56
CA GLY A 22 -28.86 13.68 -13.28
C GLY A 22 -28.43 14.70 -14.35
N SER A 23 -29.26 14.94 -15.37
CA SER A 23 -29.03 16.06 -16.29
C SER A 23 -29.16 17.37 -15.53
N ILE A 24 -28.17 18.25 -15.65
CA ILE A 24 -28.18 19.56 -14.97
C ILE A 24 -27.82 20.68 -15.94
N GLY A 25 -28.41 21.84 -15.73
CA GLY A 25 -28.01 23.11 -16.31
C GLY A 25 -27.46 23.98 -15.19
N ARG A 26 -26.30 24.59 -15.43
CA ARG A 26 -25.63 25.44 -14.46
C ARG A 26 -25.14 26.72 -15.10
N TYR A 27 -25.47 27.85 -14.48
CA TYR A 27 -25.01 29.17 -14.91
C TYR A 27 -24.60 29.99 -13.70
N SER A 28 -23.36 30.49 -13.67
CA SER A 28 -22.84 31.46 -12.71
C SER A 28 -22.21 32.62 -13.46
N LEU A 29 -22.61 33.84 -13.08
CA LEU A 29 -22.20 35.09 -13.71
C LEU A 29 -20.67 35.20 -13.77
N GLY A 30 -20.13 35.45 -14.98
CA GLY A 30 -18.68 35.55 -15.23
C GLY A 30 -17.85 34.26 -15.04
N LYS A 31 -18.45 33.15 -14.57
CA LYS A 31 -17.73 31.97 -14.09
C LYS A 31 -17.94 30.70 -14.90
N GLU A 32 -19.18 30.29 -15.16
CA GLU A 32 -19.48 29.05 -15.88
C GLU A 32 -20.91 29.09 -16.44
N ASP A 33 -21.15 28.56 -17.63
CA ASP A 33 -22.48 28.40 -18.24
C ASP A 33 -22.45 27.13 -19.08
N TYR A 34 -23.05 26.05 -18.56
CA TYR A 34 -22.98 24.74 -19.19
C TYR A 34 -24.18 23.86 -18.84
N ILE A 35 -24.35 22.80 -19.61
CA ILE A 35 -25.23 21.68 -19.30
C ILE A 35 -24.41 20.39 -19.17
N THR A 36 -24.90 19.44 -18.37
CA THR A 36 -24.35 18.09 -18.29
C THR A 36 -25.45 17.09 -18.61
N LEU A 37 -25.16 16.16 -19.52
CA LEU A 37 -26.07 15.12 -19.98
C LEU A 37 -25.49 13.75 -19.65
N PRO A 38 -25.97 13.05 -18.60
CA PRO A 38 -25.55 11.69 -18.31
C PRO A 38 -26.24 10.69 -19.25
N PHE A 39 -25.51 9.71 -19.77
CA PHE A 39 -26.07 8.58 -20.53
C PHE A 39 -25.11 7.39 -20.58
N ASN A 40 -25.66 6.20 -20.87
CA ASN A 40 -24.89 4.97 -21.10
C ASN A 40 -25.13 4.46 -22.52
N VAL A 41 -24.05 4.05 -23.20
CA VAL A 41 -24.11 3.45 -24.53
C VAL A 41 -23.18 2.25 -24.66
N LEU A 42 -23.58 1.22 -25.42
CA LEU A 42 -22.79 0.00 -25.60
C LEU A 42 -21.49 0.22 -26.41
N THR A 43 -21.51 1.20 -27.33
CA THR A 43 -20.37 1.56 -28.18
C THR A 43 -19.98 3.00 -27.88
N PRO A 44 -18.69 3.31 -27.65
CA PRO A 44 -18.27 4.65 -27.29
C PRO A 44 -18.47 5.61 -28.47
N ILE A 45 -19.03 6.78 -28.17
CA ILE A 45 -19.25 7.88 -29.10
C ILE A 45 -18.03 8.79 -29.07
N ASN A 46 -17.50 9.10 -30.26
CA ASN A 46 -16.32 9.92 -30.43
C ASN A 46 -16.70 11.39 -30.67
N PHE A 47 -17.05 12.09 -29.59
CA PHE A 47 -17.29 13.53 -29.64
C PHE A 47 -16.03 14.31 -30.01
N LYS A 48 -16.22 15.44 -30.68
CA LYS A 48 -15.20 16.37 -31.15
C LYS A 48 -15.46 17.76 -30.57
N MET A 49 -14.39 18.55 -30.47
CA MET A 49 -14.52 19.96 -30.12
C MET A 49 -15.45 20.65 -31.12
N GLY A 50 -16.43 21.39 -30.60
CA GLY A 50 -17.44 22.08 -31.38
C GLY A 50 -18.66 21.24 -31.78
N ASP A 51 -18.71 19.94 -31.42
CA ASP A 51 -19.99 19.24 -31.43
C ASP A 51 -20.96 19.96 -30.48
N TYR A 52 -22.22 20.12 -30.87
CA TYR A 52 -23.13 21.03 -30.19
C TYR A 52 -24.56 20.52 -30.11
N VAL A 53 -25.32 21.14 -29.21
CA VAL A 53 -26.76 21.01 -29.09
C VAL A 53 -27.37 22.41 -29.09
N ASP A 54 -28.47 22.59 -29.82
CA ASP A 54 -29.31 23.79 -29.69
C ASP A 54 -30.54 23.41 -28.87
N LEU A 55 -30.62 23.92 -27.64
CA LEU A 55 -31.76 23.68 -26.75
C LEU A 55 -32.90 24.67 -26.94
N SER A 56 -32.77 25.57 -27.89
CA SER A 56 -33.84 26.52 -28.20
C SER A 56 -34.95 25.83 -28.99
N GLY A 57 -36.18 26.18 -28.69
CA GLY A 57 -37.38 25.43 -29.07
C GLY A 57 -37.62 24.18 -28.23
N ILE A 58 -36.61 23.67 -27.49
CA ILE A 58 -36.76 22.53 -26.56
C ILE A 58 -37.13 23.04 -25.16
N LEU A 59 -36.43 24.07 -24.69
CA LEU A 59 -36.63 24.67 -23.36
C LEU A 59 -37.35 26.02 -23.39
N ASP A 60 -37.81 26.51 -24.54
CA ASP A 60 -38.44 27.85 -24.65
C ASP A 60 -39.71 27.98 -23.77
N GLU A 61 -40.54 26.94 -23.74
CA GLU A 61 -41.82 26.94 -23.00
C GLU A 61 -41.69 26.37 -21.57
N SER A 62 -40.52 25.82 -21.20
CA SER A 62 -40.25 25.22 -19.89
C SER A 62 -39.15 26.00 -19.17
N LEU A 63 -39.32 26.34 -17.88
CA LEU A 63 -38.38 27.22 -17.16
C LEU A 63 -38.29 28.67 -17.71
N GLY A 64 -39.24 29.08 -18.54
CA GLY A 64 -39.27 30.43 -19.13
C GLY A 64 -38.08 30.71 -20.07
N GLY A 65 -37.60 29.71 -20.81
CA GLY A 65 -36.49 29.86 -21.76
C GLY A 65 -35.09 29.79 -21.11
N LYS A 66 -34.99 29.45 -19.82
CA LYS A 66 -33.69 29.23 -19.17
C LYS A 66 -32.96 28.07 -19.82
N PHE A 67 -31.66 28.25 -20.08
CA PHE A 67 -30.83 27.31 -20.84
C PHE A 67 -31.30 27.06 -22.29
N ALA A 68 -32.23 27.84 -22.83
CA ALA A 68 -32.61 27.78 -24.25
C ALA A 68 -31.58 28.50 -25.13
N LYS A 69 -30.39 27.91 -25.23
CA LYS A 69 -29.28 28.42 -26.06
C LYS A 69 -28.46 27.26 -26.63
N ILE A 70 -27.46 27.62 -27.44
CA ILE A 70 -26.52 26.65 -28.02
C ILE A 70 -25.45 26.31 -26.98
N TYR A 71 -25.23 25.00 -26.77
CA TYR A 71 -24.16 24.44 -25.93
C TYR A 71 -23.24 23.56 -26.78
N GLU A 72 -21.92 23.68 -26.60
CA GLU A 72 -20.89 23.05 -27.42
C GLU A 72 -19.87 22.29 -26.58
N VAL A 73 -19.26 21.24 -27.14
CA VAL A 73 -18.14 20.52 -26.54
C VAL A 73 -16.90 21.40 -26.66
N VAL A 74 -16.49 21.99 -25.53
CA VAL A 74 -15.27 22.83 -25.45
C VAL A 74 -14.09 22.08 -24.84
N ASP A 75 -14.37 21.05 -24.04
CA ASP A 75 -13.42 20.08 -23.51
C ASP A 75 -13.85 18.66 -23.91
N LEU A 76 -12.90 17.82 -24.35
CA LEU A 76 -13.25 16.48 -24.84
C LEU A 76 -13.72 15.57 -23.69
N PRO A 77 -14.88 14.89 -23.82
CA PRO A 77 -15.39 14.01 -22.78
C PRO A 77 -14.54 12.74 -22.66
N THR A 78 -14.37 12.25 -21.44
CA THR A 78 -13.68 10.98 -21.15
C THR A 78 -14.68 9.99 -20.54
N PRO A 79 -15.29 9.09 -21.33
CA PRO A 79 -16.27 8.15 -20.82
C PRO A 79 -15.64 7.11 -19.90
N THR A 80 -16.40 6.64 -18.92
CA THR A 80 -15.99 5.57 -18.01
C THR A 80 -16.63 4.25 -18.42
N TYR A 81 -15.84 3.19 -18.58
CA TYR A 81 -16.35 1.86 -18.89
C TYR A 81 -17.05 1.23 -17.68
N ASP A 82 -18.29 0.79 -17.86
CA ASP A 82 -19.08 0.13 -16.83
C ASP A 82 -19.04 -1.39 -17.03
N GLN A 83 -18.36 -2.07 -16.10
CA GLN A 83 -18.20 -3.52 -16.14
C GLN A 83 -19.51 -4.29 -15.90
N SER A 84 -20.50 -3.67 -15.27
CA SER A 84 -21.78 -4.32 -14.94
C SER A 84 -22.75 -4.33 -16.12
N THR A 85 -22.77 -3.25 -16.91
CA THR A 85 -23.63 -3.10 -18.09
C THR A 85 -22.89 -3.45 -19.39
N GLY A 86 -21.56 -3.51 -19.37
CA GLY A 86 -20.71 -3.71 -20.54
C GLY A 86 -20.64 -2.50 -21.47
N GLY A 87 -21.20 -1.35 -21.06
CA GLY A 87 -21.27 -0.10 -21.81
C GLY A 87 -20.31 0.98 -21.31
N TYR A 88 -20.48 2.19 -21.84
CA TYR A 88 -19.70 3.37 -21.54
C TYR A 88 -20.61 4.45 -20.95
N ASN A 89 -20.33 4.85 -19.72
CA ASN A 89 -21.00 5.95 -19.02
C ASN A 89 -20.36 7.28 -19.42
N TYR A 90 -21.19 8.20 -19.88
CA TYR A 90 -20.83 9.59 -20.17
C TYR A 90 -21.49 10.50 -19.14
N GLU A 91 -20.74 11.48 -18.65
CA GLU A 91 -21.25 12.73 -18.10
C GLU A 91 -20.86 13.84 -19.07
N LEU A 92 -21.62 13.96 -20.17
CA LEU A 92 -21.24 14.87 -21.25
C LEU A 92 -21.51 16.32 -20.85
N ARG A 93 -20.46 17.07 -20.58
CA ARG A 93 -20.51 18.52 -20.39
C ARG A 93 -20.46 19.24 -21.75
N LEU A 94 -21.42 20.14 -21.97
CA LEU A 94 -21.45 21.07 -23.10
C LEU A 94 -21.53 22.49 -22.53
N ASP A 95 -20.57 23.36 -22.84
CA ASP A 95 -20.54 24.75 -22.37
C ASP A 95 -21.25 25.69 -23.37
N ALA A 96 -21.81 26.81 -22.92
CA ALA A 96 -22.54 27.72 -23.80
C ALA A 96 -21.66 28.22 -24.95
N TYR A 97 -22.26 28.55 -26.09
CA TYR A 97 -21.58 28.86 -27.37
C TYR A 97 -20.39 29.84 -27.30
N TYR A 98 -20.36 30.76 -26.34
CA TYR A 98 -19.27 31.73 -26.14
C TYR A 98 -18.10 31.16 -25.33
N TRP A 99 -18.27 30.05 -24.59
CA TRP A 99 -17.22 29.46 -23.75
C TRP A 99 -16.01 28.94 -24.53
N LYS A 100 -16.18 28.60 -25.82
CA LYS A 100 -15.06 28.24 -26.71
C LYS A 100 -14.02 29.34 -26.86
N TRP A 101 -14.35 30.59 -26.52
CA TRP A 101 -13.42 31.72 -26.51
C TRP A 101 -12.26 31.50 -25.54
N LYS A 102 -12.42 30.67 -24.48
CA LYS A 102 -11.32 30.28 -23.58
C LYS A 102 -10.16 29.58 -24.30
N ASN A 103 -10.45 28.92 -25.42
CA ASN A 103 -9.47 28.18 -26.23
C ASN A 103 -8.80 29.06 -27.31
N LYS A 104 -8.98 30.38 -27.26
CA LYS A 104 -8.48 31.32 -28.27
C LYS A 104 -7.70 32.44 -27.61
N LYS A 105 -6.49 32.71 -28.12
CA LYS A 105 -5.63 33.78 -27.64
C LYS A 105 -6.13 35.13 -28.12
N PHE A 106 -6.18 36.10 -27.22
CA PHE A 106 -6.52 37.47 -27.54
C PHE A 106 -5.30 38.16 -28.16
N LYS A 107 -5.46 38.68 -29.39
CA LYS A 107 -4.35 39.20 -30.20
C LYS A 107 -4.59 40.62 -30.64
N TYR A 108 -3.54 41.40 -30.72
CA TYR A 108 -3.55 42.69 -31.39
C TYR A 108 -3.49 42.48 -32.91
N MET A 109 -4.30 43.26 -33.66
CA MET A 109 -4.39 43.20 -35.13
C MET A 109 -4.66 41.79 -35.73
N PRO A 110 -5.79 41.14 -35.42
CA PRO A 110 -6.05 39.76 -35.84
C PRO A 110 -6.29 39.57 -37.35
N GLU A 111 -6.60 40.65 -38.08
CA GLU A 111 -6.99 40.63 -39.52
C GLU A 111 -5.81 40.75 -40.50
N VAL A 112 -4.60 41.09 -40.04
CA VAL A 112 -3.42 41.33 -40.89
C VAL A 112 -2.24 40.42 -40.53
N ALA A 113 -1.21 40.40 -41.38
CA ALA A 113 0.04 39.69 -41.11
C ALA A 113 0.84 40.43 -40.01
N GLY A 114 1.20 39.71 -38.93
CA GLY A 114 1.91 40.27 -37.76
C GLY A 114 1.08 40.29 -36.48
N GLN A 115 0.55 39.15 -36.06
CA GLN A 115 -0.32 39.03 -34.88
C GLN A 115 0.51 38.98 -33.58
N GLU A 116 0.25 39.91 -32.67
CA GLU A 116 0.92 39.99 -31.36
C GLU A 116 0.01 39.44 -30.25
N ALA A 117 0.52 38.52 -29.43
CA ALA A 117 -0.21 37.93 -28.31
C ALA A 117 0.18 38.54 -26.95
N SER A 118 1.19 39.42 -26.95
CA SER A 118 1.64 40.16 -25.77
C SER A 118 1.68 41.65 -26.11
N TRP A 119 0.73 42.42 -25.59
CA TRP A 119 0.57 43.83 -25.96
C TRP A 119 -0.10 44.62 -24.84
N ASN A 120 0.16 45.91 -24.84
CA ASN A 120 -0.40 46.87 -23.91
C ASN A 120 -1.31 47.84 -24.68
N LEU A 121 -2.42 48.25 -24.07
CA LEU A 121 -3.30 49.28 -24.61
C LEU A 121 -3.87 50.13 -23.49
N THR A 122 -3.55 51.42 -23.52
CA THR A 122 -4.20 52.44 -22.70
C THR A 122 -5.38 53.01 -23.47
N ALA A 123 -6.59 52.58 -23.14
CA ALA A 123 -7.82 53.00 -23.83
C ALA A 123 -9.06 52.81 -22.95
N SER A 124 -10.18 53.41 -23.33
CA SER A 124 -11.49 53.20 -22.71
C SER A 124 -12.03 51.80 -22.99
N LEU A 125 -13.01 51.35 -22.19
CA LEU A 125 -13.54 49.98 -22.27
C LEU A 125 -14.15 49.65 -23.64
N ASP A 126 -14.84 50.60 -24.26
CA ASP A 126 -15.41 50.44 -25.61
C ASP A 126 -14.32 50.21 -26.67
N MET A 127 -13.17 50.89 -26.57
CA MET A 127 -12.04 50.69 -27.47
C MET A 127 -11.37 49.32 -27.26
N GLN A 128 -11.24 48.87 -26.00
CA GLN A 128 -10.76 47.53 -25.67
C GLN A 128 -11.68 46.45 -26.27
N LEU A 129 -12.99 46.62 -26.12
CA LEU A 129 -14.01 45.73 -26.71
C LEU A 129 -14.03 45.80 -28.23
N GLY A 130 -13.67 46.93 -28.84
CA GLY A 130 -13.45 47.03 -30.28
C GLY A 130 -12.34 46.09 -30.77
N VAL A 131 -11.24 45.94 -30.03
CA VAL A 131 -10.18 44.95 -30.34
C VAL A 131 -10.72 43.53 -30.13
N PHE A 132 -11.53 43.32 -29.10
CA PHE A 132 -12.16 42.04 -28.79
C PHE A 132 -13.06 41.55 -29.93
N LEU A 133 -13.98 42.40 -30.40
CA LEU A 133 -14.88 42.05 -31.51
C LEU A 133 -14.13 41.74 -32.80
N ARG A 134 -13.04 42.45 -33.12
CA ARG A 134 -12.17 42.11 -34.26
C ARG A 134 -11.57 40.70 -34.16
N ASN A 135 -11.25 40.24 -32.95
CA ASN A 135 -10.78 38.86 -32.75
C ASN A 135 -11.90 37.84 -33.04
N LEU A 136 -13.12 38.10 -32.56
CA LEU A 136 -14.27 37.23 -32.85
C LEU A 136 -14.59 37.20 -34.34
N GLN A 137 -14.55 38.35 -35.01
CA GLN A 137 -14.78 38.48 -36.44
C GLN A 137 -13.73 37.73 -37.26
N ALA A 138 -12.44 37.88 -36.93
CA ALA A 138 -11.35 37.17 -37.59
C ALA A 138 -11.43 35.64 -37.40
N LEU A 139 -11.99 35.18 -36.27
CA LEU A 139 -12.27 33.76 -36.00
C LEU A 139 -13.54 33.25 -36.68
N GLY A 140 -14.35 34.13 -37.28
CA GLY A 140 -15.64 33.80 -37.88
C GLY A 140 -16.71 33.40 -36.85
N TYR A 141 -16.58 33.86 -35.61
CA TYR A 141 -17.52 33.52 -34.53
C TYR A 141 -18.76 34.40 -34.60
N LYS A 142 -19.91 33.75 -34.73
CA LYS A 142 -21.24 34.36 -34.84
C LYS A 142 -22.22 33.62 -33.93
N TYR A 143 -23.25 34.30 -33.46
CA TYR A 143 -24.38 33.67 -32.79
C TYR A 143 -25.58 33.70 -33.74
N ARG A 144 -26.04 32.53 -34.19
CA ARG A 144 -27.17 32.37 -35.14
C ARG A 144 -27.06 33.21 -36.42
N GLY A 145 -25.82 33.38 -36.91
CA GLY A 145 -25.52 34.16 -38.11
C GLY A 145 -25.33 35.66 -37.86
N ASN A 146 -25.62 36.16 -36.67
CA ASN A 146 -25.37 37.55 -36.27
C ASN A 146 -23.95 37.70 -35.70
N ASP A 147 -23.30 38.81 -36.03
CA ASP A 147 -22.03 39.19 -35.43
C ASP A 147 -22.22 39.60 -33.96
N PHE A 148 -21.19 39.39 -33.16
CA PHE A 148 -21.19 39.83 -31.77
C PHE A 148 -21.05 41.34 -31.68
N ASP A 149 -21.75 41.92 -30.71
CA ASP A 149 -21.67 43.33 -30.35
C ASP A 149 -21.54 43.48 -28.82
N PHE A 150 -21.33 44.69 -28.32
CA PHE A 150 -21.26 44.95 -26.89
C PHE A 150 -22.23 46.05 -26.43
N SER A 151 -22.52 46.05 -25.14
CA SER A 151 -23.29 47.10 -24.47
C SER A 151 -22.67 47.39 -23.11
N ILE A 152 -22.32 48.65 -22.86
CA ILE A 152 -21.77 49.11 -21.59
C ILE A 152 -22.87 49.89 -20.86
N ASP A 153 -23.18 49.49 -19.63
CA ASP A 153 -24.14 50.17 -18.78
C ASP A 153 -23.61 51.55 -18.35
N SER A 154 -24.51 52.52 -18.20
CA SER A 154 -24.16 53.90 -17.81
C SER A 154 -23.50 54.03 -16.42
N SER A 155 -23.58 52.99 -15.58
CA SER A 155 -22.90 52.93 -14.29
C SER A 155 -21.40 52.62 -14.39
N VAL A 156 -20.91 52.18 -15.55
CA VAL A 156 -19.49 51.91 -15.76
C VAL A 156 -18.76 53.22 -16.11
N GLU A 157 -17.64 53.46 -15.43
CA GLU A 157 -16.82 54.66 -15.62
C GLU A 157 -16.26 54.72 -17.05
N ASP A 158 -16.50 55.84 -17.74
CA ASP A 158 -15.90 56.11 -19.05
C ASP A 158 -14.52 56.75 -18.89
N SER A 159 -13.52 55.90 -18.61
CA SER A 159 -12.13 56.32 -18.47
C SER A 159 -11.17 55.38 -19.19
N ALA A 160 -10.05 55.96 -19.67
CA ALA A 160 -8.98 55.19 -20.31
C ALA A 160 -8.04 54.59 -19.25
N LYS A 161 -7.88 53.27 -19.28
CA LYS A 161 -7.00 52.54 -18.35
C LYS A 161 -5.98 51.73 -19.14
N LEU A 162 -4.75 51.67 -18.63
CA LEU A 162 -3.69 50.82 -19.20
C LEU A 162 -4.03 49.36 -18.90
N MET A 163 -4.21 48.59 -19.95
CA MET A 163 -4.37 47.13 -19.88
C MET A 163 -3.16 46.46 -20.51
N SER A 164 -2.63 45.46 -19.82
CA SER A 164 -1.57 44.59 -20.31
C SER A 164 -2.10 43.19 -20.52
N TYR A 165 -1.93 42.64 -21.72
CA TYR A 165 -2.31 41.27 -22.05
C TYR A 165 -1.05 40.49 -22.41
N GLU A 166 -0.76 39.43 -21.67
CA GLU A 166 0.38 38.55 -21.92
C GLU A 166 -0.11 37.14 -22.19
N ASN A 167 -0.25 36.79 -23.47
CA ASN A 167 -0.76 35.48 -23.88
C ASN A 167 -2.14 35.13 -23.26
N THR A 168 -2.95 36.14 -22.97
CA THR A 168 -4.30 36.02 -22.37
C THR A 168 -5.28 35.41 -23.36
N ASN A 169 -6.21 34.55 -22.91
CA ASN A 169 -7.30 34.09 -23.77
C ASN A 169 -8.47 35.08 -23.79
N LEU A 170 -9.38 34.95 -24.77
CA LEU A 170 -10.48 35.89 -24.94
C LEU A 170 -11.40 36.00 -23.71
N LEU A 171 -11.76 34.90 -23.02
CA LEU A 171 -12.62 35.02 -21.83
C LEU A 171 -11.91 35.67 -20.64
N ASP A 172 -10.63 35.34 -20.43
CA ASP A 172 -9.84 35.99 -19.38
C ASP A 172 -9.67 37.47 -19.70
N ALA A 173 -9.51 37.86 -20.97
CA ALA A 173 -9.45 39.26 -21.37
C ALA A 173 -10.73 40.03 -20.99
N LEU A 174 -11.93 39.44 -21.21
CA LEU A 174 -13.19 40.05 -20.75
C LEU A 174 -13.26 40.19 -19.23
N THR A 175 -12.74 39.19 -18.51
CA THR A 175 -12.70 39.22 -17.04
C THR A 175 -11.77 40.33 -16.54
N ASN A 176 -10.58 40.45 -17.12
CA ASN A 176 -9.62 41.51 -16.77
C ASN A 176 -10.19 42.90 -17.09
N MET A 177 -10.88 43.05 -18.23
CA MET A 177 -11.58 44.29 -18.57
C MET A 177 -12.66 44.63 -17.53
N ALA A 178 -13.45 43.64 -17.09
CA ALA A 178 -14.49 43.87 -16.11
C ALA A 178 -13.91 44.31 -14.75
N GLU A 179 -12.85 43.64 -14.31
CA GLU A 179 -12.12 43.96 -13.07
C GLU A 179 -11.50 45.36 -13.08
N THR A 180 -10.79 45.73 -14.14
CA THR A 180 -10.15 47.06 -14.28
C THR A 180 -11.16 48.21 -14.27
N TRP A 181 -12.36 47.99 -14.81
CA TRP A 181 -13.46 48.96 -14.76
C TRP A 181 -14.43 48.74 -13.59
N ASN A 182 -14.11 47.82 -12.68
CA ASN A 182 -14.89 47.50 -11.48
C ASN A 182 -16.38 47.25 -11.78
N CYS A 183 -16.63 46.43 -12.79
CA CYS A 183 -17.95 46.03 -13.27
C CYS A 183 -17.99 44.52 -13.52
N GLU A 184 -19.13 44.02 -13.98
CA GLU A 184 -19.35 42.60 -14.32
C GLU A 184 -19.55 42.45 -15.82
N TRP A 185 -19.30 41.24 -16.33
CA TRP A 185 -19.58 40.91 -17.72
C TRP A 185 -20.49 39.69 -17.86
N TRP A 186 -21.37 39.69 -18.85
CA TRP A 186 -22.18 38.53 -19.24
C TRP A 186 -22.52 38.57 -20.72
N VAL A 187 -22.93 37.42 -21.27
CA VAL A 187 -23.31 37.31 -22.69
C VAL A 187 -24.77 36.90 -22.78
N GLU A 188 -25.53 37.70 -23.49
CA GLU A 188 -26.93 37.48 -23.83
C GLU A 188 -27.04 37.47 -25.35
N ASP A 189 -27.39 36.32 -25.94
CA ASP A 189 -27.43 36.11 -27.38
C ASP A 189 -26.14 36.53 -28.14
N ASN A 190 -26.18 37.61 -28.91
CA ASN A 190 -25.00 38.14 -29.60
C ASN A 190 -24.41 39.38 -28.92
N ILE A 191 -24.87 39.75 -27.73
CA ILE A 191 -24.46 40.96 -27.01
C ILE A 191 -23.63 40.62 -25.78
N ILE A 192 -22.41 41.17 -25.72
CA ILE A 192 -21.54 41.14 -24.55
C ILE A 192 -21.84 42.37 -23.70
N ARG A 193 -22.35 42.17 -22.50
CA ARG A 193 -22.76 43.25 -21.60
C ARG A 193 -21.69 43.49 -20.53
N PHE A 194 -21.44 44.76 -20.23
CA PHE A 194 -20.59 45.21 -19.14
C PHE A 194 -21.38 46.16 -18.24
N GLY A 195 -21.37 45.94 -16.93
CA GLY A 195 -22.15 46.72 -15.96
C GLY A 195 -22.43 45.95 -14.69
N ARG A 196 -23.46 46.37 -13.94
CA ARG A 196 -24.02 45.60 -12.82
C ARG A 196 -25.20 44.77 -13.32
N CYS A 197 -25.08 43.44 -13.29
CA CYS A 197 -26.16 42.55 -13.71
C CYS A 197 -27.27 42.51 -12.65
N GLU A 198 -28.27 43.37 -12.76
CA GLU A 198 -29.38 43.48 -11.80
C GLU A 198 -30.68 43.83 -12.51
N ASN A 199 -31.73 43.06 -12.28
CA ASN A 199 -32.99 43.11 -13.02
C ASN A 199 -34.21 42.90 -12.10
N GLY A 200 -35.31 43.57 -12.43
CA GLY A 200 -36.64 43.34 -11.83
C GLY A 200 -36.83 43.86 -10.39
N ASP A 201 -38.06 43.77 -9.89
CA ASP A 201 -38.38 44.05 -8.49
C ASP A 201 -37.97 42.88 -7.58
N ALA A 202 -37.69 43.15 -6.31
CA ALA A 202 -37.26 42.12 -5.36
C ALA A 202 -38.37 41.10 -5.08
N VAL A 203 -38.10 39.81 -5.32
CA VAL A 203 -39.01 38.70 -5.00
C VAL A 203 -38.69 38.16 -3.62
N ARG A 204 -39.68 38.05 -2.74
CA ARG A 204 -39.50 37.54 -1.38
C ARG A 204 -39.35 36.02 -1.36
N ILE A 205 -38.30 35.52 -0.69
CA ILE A 205 -37.99 34.10 -0.49
C ILE A 205 -37.69 33.84 0.99
N GLU A 206 -38.57 33.13 1.68
CA GLU A 206 -38.46 32.84 3.11
C GLU A 206 -38.10 31.37 3.39
N LEU A 207 -37.13 31.17 4.31
CA LEU A 207 -36.71 29.83 4.73
C LEU A 207 -37.89 29.10 5.41
N GLY A 208 -38.20 27.91 4.90
CA GLY A 208 -39.32 27.07 5.35
C GLY A 208 -40.65 27.39 4.64
N VAL A 209 -40.69 28.38 3.75
CA VAL A 209 -41.87 28.74 2.95
C VAL A 209 -41.58 28.51 1.46
N GLU A 210 -40.91 29.44 0.77
CA GLU A 210 -40.49 29.27 -0.63
C GLU A 210 -39.17 28.52 -0.77
N ALA A 211 -38.28 28.64 0.23
CA ALA A 211 -36.99 27.95 0.27
C ALA A 211 -37.00 26.78 1.26
N GLN A 212 -36.46 25.63 0.84
CA GLN A 212 -36.22 24.48 1.71
C GLN A 212 -34.92 24.62 2.48
N GLU A 213 -33.86 25.09 1.82
CA GLU A 213 -32.54 25.29 2.41
C GLU A 213 -32.00 26.65 1.98
N MET A 214 -31.26 27.31 2.87
CA MET A 214 -30.62 28.59 2.59
C MET A 214 -29.26 28.68 3.30
N PRO A 215 -28.32 27.75 3.10
CA PRO A 215 -26.98 27.87 3.66
C PRO A 215 -26.27 29.15 3.20
N ARG A 216 -25.67 29.87 4.15
CA ARG A 216 -24.71 30.95 3.89
C ARG A 216 -23.36 30.32 3.62
N SER A 217 -22.77 30.62 2.46
CA SER A 217 -21.38 30.36 2.17
C SER A 217 -20.61 31.65 2.43
N GLU A 218 -19.58 31.59 3.27
CA GLU A 218 -18.64 32.71 3.40
C GLU A 218 -17.97 32.91 2.06
N SER A 219 -18.04 34.14 1.55
CA SER A 219 -17.21 34.52 0.42
C SER A 219 -15.79 34.78 0.95
N GLN A 220 -14.80 34.60 0.08
CA GLN A 220 -13.39 34.89 0.36
C GLN A 220 -13.10 36.41 0.32
N GLY A 221 -14.12 37.26 0.47
CA GLY A 221 -13.99 38.68 0.21
C GLY A 221 -13.35 39.44 1.35
N THR A 222 -12.92 40.64 0.99
CA THR A 222 -12.27 41.64 1.81
C THR A 222 -13.30 42.39 2.68
N TYR A 223 -14.10 41.66 3.47
CA TYR A 223 -15.02 42.32 4.41
C TYR A 223 -14.20 43.06 5.47
N ALA A 224 -14.22 44.38 5.39
CA ALA A 224 -13.53 45.27 6.30
C ALA A 224 -14.53 46.23 6.95
N THR A 225 -14.47 46.33 8.27
CA THR A 225 -15.23 47.35 9.01
C THR A 225 -14.39 48.59 9.31
N ARG A 226 -13.07 48.55 9.07
CA ARG A 226 -12.13 49.66 9.18
C ARG A 226 -11.09 49.59 8.05
N VAL A 227 -10.92 50.67 7.30
CA VAL A 227 -9.98 50.70 6.16
C VAL A 227 -8.92 51.78 6.36
N TYR A 228 -7.67 51.39 6.22
CA TYR A 228 -6.53 52.28 6.07
C TYR A 228 -6.27 52.47 4.57
N ALA A 229 -6.08 53.71 4.12
CA ALA A 229 -5.87 54.00 2.72
C ALA A 229 -4.60 54.81 2.49
N PHE A 230 -3.85 54.42 1.47
CA PHE A 230 -2.64 55.10 1.03
C PHE A 230 -2.73 55.41 -0.46
N GLY A 231 -2.42 56.64 -0.83
CA GLY A 231 -2.26 57.03 -2.23
C GLY A 231 -0.87 56.69 -2.78
N SER A 232 -0.51 57.33 -3.88
CA SER A 232 0.80 57.17 -4.52
C SER A 232 1.94 57.78 -3.70
N THR A 233 3.17 57.44 -4.10
CA THR A 233 4.39 58.19 -3.72
C THR A 233 4.67 59.37 -4.66
N ARG A 234 3.97 59.47 -5.80
CA ARG A 234 4.19 60.53 -6.79
C ARG A 234 3.96 61.91 -6.20
N ASN A 235 4.90 62.83 -6.45
CA ASN A 235 4.89 64.22 -5.98
C ASN A 235 4.87 64.42 -4.46
N ILE A 236 5.27 63.39 -3.71
CA ILE A 236 5.33 63.42 -2.25
C ILE A 236 6.79 63.55 -1.79
N PRO A 237 7.22 64.71 -1.25
CA PRO A 237 8.58 64.84 -0.75
C PRO A 237 8.77 64.08 0.57
N SER A 238 10.02 63.83 0.92
CA SER A 238 10.40 63.06 2.11
C SER A 238 9.89 63.62 3.46
N ASN A 239 9.54 64.90 3.50
CA ASN A 239 9.16 65.65 4.69
C ASN A 239 7.71 66.15 4.67
N TYR A 240 6.82 65.62 3.81
CA TYR A 240 5.44 66.12 3.70
C TYR A 240 4.56 65.85 4.94
N ARG A 241 4.95 64.90 5.81
CA ARG A 241 4.39 64.69 7.16
C ARG A 241 5.51 64.54 8.19
N THR A 242 5.28 65.05 9.40
CA THR A 242 6.20 64.87 10.53
C THR A 242 6.27 63.40 10.93
N VAL A 243 7.47 62.82 10.81
CA VAL A 243 7.74 61.45 11.26
C VAL A 243 7.97 61.49 12.78
N ASP A 244 7.21 60.70 13.55
CA ASP A 244 7.54 60.46 14.95
C ASP A 244 8.77 59.54 15.01
N GLU A 245 9.93 60.11 15.34
CA GLU A 245 11.23 59.42 15.35
C GLU A 245 11.26 58.22 16.33
N THR A 246 10.27 58.09 17.22
CA THR A 246 10.19 56.98 18.18
C THR A 246 9.71 55.65 17.59
N VAL A 247 9.16 55.64 16.37
CA VAL A 247 8.57 54.44 15.72
C VAL A 247 9.50 53.83 14.65
N VAL A 248 10.70 54.39 14.44
CA VAL A 248 11.65 53.89 13.45
C VAL A 248 12.43 52.68 13.99
N VAL A 249 11.83 51.48 13.85
CA VAL A 249 12.55 50.21 13.94
C VAL A 249 12.75 49.68 12.53
N ASN A 250 14.02 49.58 12.09
CA ASN A 250 14.46 48.93 10.84
C ASN A 250 14.14 49.61 9.48
N GLY A 251 14.14 50.94 9.38
CA GLY A 251 14.48 51.62 8.11
C GLY A 251 13.57 51.37 6.89
N ILE A 252 12.33 50.92 7.07
CA ILE A 252 11.35 50.79 5.99
C ILE A 252 10.09 51.57 6.39
N VAL A 253 9.97 52.81 5.90
CA VAL A 253 8.70 53.55 5.86
C VAL A 253 8.50 53.99 4.41
N GLN A 254 7.50 53.45 3.73
CA GLN A 254 7.12 53.91 2.39
C GLN A 254 6.37 55.25 2.49
N LYS A 255 6.88 56.28 1.79
CA LYS A 255 6.41 57.68 1.79
C LYS A 255 5.22 57.86 0.85
N ARG A 256 4.04 57.37 1.23
CA ARG A 256 2.81 57.42 0.41
C ARG A 256 1.84 58.47 0.93
N LEU A 257 1.09 59.14 0.06
CA LEU A 257 -0.02 60.03 0.43
C LEU A 257 -0.95 59.32 1.44
N MET A 258 -1.36 60.02 2.49
CA MET A 258 -2.18 59.47 3.58
C MET A 258 -3.56 60.14 3.62
N LEU A 259 -4.54 59.50 4.26
CA LEU A 259 -5.83 60.13 4.57
C LEU A 259 -5.65 61.46 5.33
N PRO A 260 -6.60 62.42 5.22
CA PRO A 260 -6.49 63.75 5.81
C PRO A 260 -6.02 63.75 7.27
N GLU A 261 -5.22 64.74 7.65
CA GLU A 261 -4.67 64.85 8.99
C GLU A 261 -5.76 64.73 10.08
N GLY A 262 -5.53 63.88 11.08
CA GLY A 262 -6.53 63.55 12.11
C GLY A 262 -7.51 62.42 11.75
N THR A 263 -7.46 61.88 10.54
CA THR A 263 -8.28 60.73 10.09
C THR A 263 -7.38 59.55 9.70
N PRO A 264 -6.97 58.69 10.66
CA PRO A 264 -6.05 57.57 10.35
C PRO A 264 -6.70 56.44 9.54
N TYR A 265 -8.03 56.29 9.63
CA TYR A 265 -8.81 55.24 8.98
C TYR A 265 -10.25 55.70 8.73
N ILE A 266 -10.97 54.94 7.90
CA ILE A 266 -12.41 55.11 7.65
C ILE A 266 -13.16 53.88 8.17
N ASP A 267 -14.13 54.09 9.07
CA ASP A 267 -14.98 53.02 9.62
C ASP A 267 -16.23 52.81 8.76
N ALA A 268 -16.66 51.55 8.61
CA ALA A 268 -17.89 51.19 7.93
C ALA A 268 -19.14 51.79 8.59
N TYR A 269 -19.15 51.87 9.91
CA TYR A 269 -20.24 52.45 10.68
C TYR A 269 -19.71 53.10 11.95
N ARG A 270 -20.50 54.02 12.49
CA ARG A 270 -20.27 54.69 13.76
C ARG A 270 -21.49 54.52 14.66
N TYR A 271 -21.33 54.80 15.95
CA TYR A 271 -22.41 54.72 16.92
C TYR A 271 -23.01 56.09 17.21
N LYS A 272 -24.33 56.22 17.02
CA LYS A 272 -25.12 57.38 17.44
C LYS A 272 -26.31 56.88 18.24
N ASP A 273 -26.48 57.39 19.46
CA ASP A 273 -27.56 56.98 20.39
C ASP A 273 -27.66 55.45 20.61
N GLY A 274 -26.51 54.76 20.64
CA GLY A 274 -26.43 53.30 20.82
C GLY A 274 -26.84 52.48 19.60
N LYS A 275 -27.04 53.10 18.43
CA LYS A 275 -27.35 52.44 17.16
C LYS A 275 -26.23 52.65 16.14
N ARG A 276 -26.03 51.66 15.27
CA ARG A 276 -25.10 51.76 14.13
C ARG A 276 -25.69 52.73 13.11
N VAL A 277 -24.87 53.68 12.67
CA VAL A 277 -25.12 54.59 11.55
C VAL A 277 -24.02 54.31 10.53
N TYR A 278 -24.42 53.85 9.35
CA TYR A 278 -23.49 53.40 8.32
C TYR A 278 -22.93 54.57 7.51
N ILE A 279 -21.76 54.37 6.90
CA ILE A 279 -21.13 55.40 6.08
C ILE A 279 -22.05 55.82 4.92
N GLY A 280 -22.26 57.13 4.76
CA GLY A 280 -23.23 57.68 3.80
C GLY A 280 -24.64 57.93 4.37
N GLU A 281 -24.94 57.47 5.59
CA GLU A 281 -26.18 57.82 6.29
C GLU A 281 -26.06 59.17 7.03
N GLU A 282 -27.17 59.89 7.15
CA GLU A 282 -27.22 61.17 7.86
C GLU A 282 -26.85 60.98 9.35
N GLY A 283 -25.76 61.61 9.77
CA GLY A 283 -25.26 61.52 11.15
C GLY A 283 -24.07 60.61 11.37
N TYR A 284 -23.50 60.00 10.31
CA TYR A 284 -22.25 59.23 10.39
C TYR A 284 -21.09 60.08 10.93
N ASP A 285 -20.82 61.25 10.34
CA ASP A 285 -19.64 62.07 10.68
C ASP A 285 -19.64 62.61 12.13
N ILE A 286 -20.81 62.63 12.79
CA ILE A 286 -20.98 63.08 14.19
C ILE A 286 -21.16 61.92 15.18
N GLY A 287 -21.13 60.67 14.71
CA GLY A 287 -21.19 59.47 15.54
C GLY A 287 -19.86 59.17 16.22
N THR A 288 -19.94 58.48 17.37
CA THR A 288 -18.77 57.92 18.07
C THR A 288 -18.15 56.78 17.26
N GLU A 289 -16.81 56.68 17.28
CA GLU A 289 -16.06 55.66 16.55
C GLU A 289 -16.42 54.22 16.98
N MET A 290 -16.22 53.28 16.07
CA MET A 290 -16.38 51.86 16.34
C MET A 290 -15.31 51.37 17.33
N PRO A 291 -15.66 50.55 18.35
CA PRO A 291 -14.69 49.92 19.24
C PRO A 291 -13.69 49.04 18.50
N GLN A 292 -12.49 48.89 19.04
CA GLN A 292 -11.42 48.10 18.41
C GLN A 292 -11.80 46.61 18.26
N GLU A 293 -12.58 46.07 19.18
CA GLU A 293 -13.06 44.69 19.16
C GLU A 293 -14.04 44.40 18.01
N GLU A 294 -14.68 45.44 17.45
CA GLU A 294 -15.58 45.34 16.30
C GLU A 294 -14.86 45.64 14.96
N ALA A 295 -13.59 46.06 15.02
CA ALA A 295 -12.79 46.44 13.86
C ALA A 295 -12.19 45.20 13.16
N ILE A 296 -12.53 45.04 11.89
CA ILE A 296 -11.90 44.15 10.92
C ILE A 296 -11.17 45.06 9.94
N GLU A 297 -9.85 45.07 10.05
CA GLU A 297 -8.98 46.03 9.37
C GLU A 297 -8.56 45.53 7.98
N ASP A 298 -8.57 46.43 7.00
CA ASP A 298 -7.96 46.21 5.68
C ASP A 298 -7.17 47.44 5.22
N ILE A 299 -6.24 47.24 4.27
CA ILE A 299 -5.37 48.29 3.73
C ILE A 299 -5.54 48.37 2.22
N ILE A 300 -5.94 49.54 1.72
CA ILE A 300 -6.06 49.80 0.28
C ILE A 300 -4.98 50.76 -0.22
N PHE A 301 -4.49 50.49 -1.42
CA PHE A 301 -3.57 51.37 -2.15
C PHE A 301 -4.28 51.94 -3.37
N LEU A 302 -4.38 53.27 -3.45
CA LEU A 302 -4.97 54.02 -4.55
C LEU A 302 -3.86 54.82 -5.24
N ASP A 303 -2.98 54.11 -5.95
CA ASP A 303 -1.77 54.68 -6.58
C ASP A 303 -2.08 55.75 -7.64
N GLU A 304 -3.30 55.77 -8.16
CA GLU A 304 -3.79 56.82 -9.05
C GLU A 304 -4.14 58.12 -8.33
N VAL A 305 -4.18 58.15 -6.99
CA VAL A 305 -4.44 59.35 -6.18
C VAL A 305 -3.13 59.91 -5.65
N TYR A 306 -2.79 61.12 -6.10
CA TYR A 306 -1.58 61.83 -5.70
C TYR A 306 -1.73 63.33 -5.93
N PRO A 307 -0.91 64.18 -5.26
CA PRO A 307 -0.91 65.61 -5.51
C PRO A 307 -0.58 65.91 -6.97
N ARG A 308 -1.54 66.47 -7.69
CA ARG A 308 -1.43 66.71 -9.12
C ARG A 308 -2.26 67.91 -9.56
N THR A 309 -1.84 68.50 -10.66
CA THR A 309 -2.56 69.55 -11.37
C THR A 309 -2.63 69.19 -12.84
N GLU A 310 -3.77 69.47 -13.46
CA GLU A 310 -3.95 69.27 -14.89
C GLU A 310 -3.36 70.48 -15.63
N CYS A 311 -2.22 70.28 -16.28
CA CYS A 311 -1.56 71.27 -17.12
C CYS A 311 -2.15 71.27 -18.54
N VAL A 312 -2.02 72.38 -19.26
CA VAL A 312 -2.56 72.55 -20.61
C VAL A 312 -1.44 72.98 -21.56
N VAL A 313 -1.20 72.18 -22.59
CA VAL A 313 -0.21 72.46 -23.63
C VAL A 313 -0.57 73.77 -24.34
N GLY A 314 0.25 74.79 -24.16
CA GLY A 314 0.12 76.06 -24.88
C GLY A 314 0.66 75.98 -26.30
N THR A 315 1.96 75.74 -26.40
CA THR A 315 2.71 75.68 -27.66
C THR A 315 3.46 74.37 -27.72
N VAL A 316 3.44 73.73 -28.89
CA VAL A 316 4.28 72.57 -29.21
C VAL A 316 5.39 73.06 -30.13
N GLY A 317 6.63 73.02 -29.66
CA GLY A 317 7.79 73.35 -30.46
C GLY A 317 8.65 72.13 -30.75
N SER A 318 9.53 72.26 -31.73
CA SER A 318 10.55 71.27 -32.03
C SER A 318 11.85 71.91 -32.49
N TYR A 319 12.94 71.16 -32.36
CA TYR A 319 14.24 71.51 -32.93
C TYR A 319 14.95 70.24 -33.37
N THR A 320 15.95 70.38 -34.23
CA THR A 320 16.81 69.26 -34.63
C THR A 320 18.18 69.39 -33.99
N SER A 321 18.72 68.26 -33.53
CA SER A 321 20.09 68.17 -33.04
C SER A 321 20.75 66.91 -33.59
N THR A 322 22.07 66.96 -33.75
CA THR A 322 22.85 65.79 -34.16
C THR A 322 23.30 65.07 -32.89
N ILE A 323 22.84 63.83 -32.72
CA ILE A 323 23.28 62.95 -31.64
C ILE A 323 24.21 61.88 -32.20
N GLU A 324 25.17 61.45 -31.39
CA GLU A 324 26.08 60.36 -31.71
C GLU A 324 25.49 59.07 -31.11
N ASP A 325 25.18 58.10 -31.96
CA ASP A 325 24.60 56.82 -31.54
C ASP A 325 25.63 56.05 -30.70
N GLU A 326 25.30 55.72 -29.44
CA GLU A 326 26.26 55.14 -28.48
C GLU A 326 26.78 53.76 -28.89
N GLU A 327 26.07 53.01 -29.74
CA GLU A 327 26.49 51.68 -30.22
C GLU A 327 27.26 51.74 -31.54
N THR A 328 26.88 52.63 -32.45
CA THR A 328 27.42 52.67 -33.83
C THR A 328 28.42 53.80 -34.08
N GLN A 329 28.50 54.78 -33.19
CA GLN A 329 29.26 56.04 -33.34
C GLN A 329 28.89 56.81 -34.62
N GLU A 330 27.72 56.55 -35.21
CA GLU A 330 27.20 57.33 -36.33
C GLU A 330 26.46 58.58 -35.82
N THR A 331 26.64 59.71 -36.51
CA THR A 331 25.95 60.96 -36.16
C THR A 331 24.59 60.99 -36.87
N VAL A 332 23.51 60.87 -36.10
CA VAL A 332 22.13 60.89 -36.60
C VAL A 332 21.47 62.22 -36.25
N THR A 333 20.76 62.83 -37.21
CA THR A 333 19.95 64.03 -36.95
C THR A 333 18.58 63.60 -36.41
N GLN A 334 18.27 63.99 -35.18
CA GLN A 334 16.99 63.68 -34.53
C GLN A 334 16.19 64.97 -34.26
N THR A 335 14.86 64.86 -34.37
CA THR A 335 13.91 65.92 -34.00
C THR A 335 13.46 65.72 -32.57
N PHE A 336 13.60 66.75 -31.75
CA PHE A 336 13.17 66.80 -30.36
C PHE A 336 11.94 67.69 -30.23
N TYR A 337 11.03 67.36 -29.33
CA TYR A 337 9.77 68.08 -29.11
C TYR A 337 9.70 68.64 -27.69
N TYR A 338 9.13 69.83 -27.55
CA TYR A 338 8.90 70.46 -26.24
C TYR A 338 7.54 71.13 -26.18
N VAL A 339 7.00 71.31 -24.97
CA VAL A 339 5.69 71.92 -24.72
C VAL A 339 5.77 73.04 -23.69
N THR A 340 4.93 74.07 -23.82
CA THR A 340 4.69 75.06 -22.77
C THR A 340 3.44 74.73 -21.96
N ASP A 341 3.37 75.14 -20.70
CA ASP A 341 2.13 75.10 -19.91
C ASP A 341 1.41 76.46 -19.95
N THR A 342 0.08 76.43 -20.02
CA THR A 342 -0.80 77.60 -19.96
C THR A 342 -1.84 77.51 -18.82
N SER A 343 -1.79 76.45 -18.01
CA SER A 343 -2.69 76.24 -16.87
C SER A 343 -2.42 77.18 -15.69
N GLY A 344 -1.24 77.81 -15.67
CA GLY A 344 -0.82 78.74 -14.61
C GLY A 344 0.08 78.09 -13.55
N LEU A 345 0.63 76.89 -13.82
CA LEU A 345 1.62 76.26 -12.94
C LEU A 345 2.97 76.98 -13.05
N VAL A 346 3.41 77.63 -11.97
CA VAL A 346 4.73 78.26 -11.89
C VAL A 346 5.74 77.25 -11.35
N PHE A 347 6.45 76.57 -12.26
CA PHE A 347 7.44 75.54 -11.94
C PHE A 347 8.86 76.10 -11.85
N ASP A 348 9.70 75.50 -10.99
CA ASP A 348 11.13 75.77 -10.92
C ASP A 348 11.89 74.44 -10.81
N GLU A 349 13.06 74.36 -11.44
CA GLU A 349 13.90 73.15 -11.45
C GLU A 349 14.26 72.68 -10.03
N SER A 350 14.37 73.59 -9.06
CA SER A 350 14.62 73.25 -7.65
C SER A 350 13.46 72.51 -6.96
N TYR A 351 12.32 72.36 -7.63
CA TYR A 351 11.17 71.61 -7.12
C TYR A 351 11.27 70.13 -7.46
N ILE A 352 12.18 69.70 -8.34
CA ILE A 352 12.38 68.28 -8.64
C ILE A 352 12.84 67.56 -7.36
N ILE A 353 12.26 66.40 -7.07
CA ILE A 353 12.59 65.64 -5.86
C ILE A 353 13.98 65.01 -6.05
N ASP A 354 14.85 65.13 -5.03
CA ASP A 354 16.21 64.58 -5.06
C ASP A 354 16.20 63.07 -5.41
N GLY A 355 16.85 62.73 -6.53
CA GLY A 355 16.96 61.35 -7.02
C GLY A 355 15.78 60.87 -7.88
N GLU A 356 14.78 61.71 -8.15
CA GLU A 356 13.71 61.44 -9.11
C GLU A 356 13.94 62.16 -10.44
N GLU A 357 13.40 61.59 -11.52
CA GLU A 357 13.32 62.23 -12.83
C GLU A 357 12.00 62.98 -12.94
N LEU A 358 12.01 64.20 -13.50
CA LEU A 358 10.78 64.90 -13.84
C LEU A 358 10.13 64.22 -15.05
N ARG A 359 8.84 63.93 -14.94
CA ARG A 359 8.09 63.20 -15.98
C ARG A 359 6.75 63.88 -16.23
N LEU A 360 6.19 63.68 -17.42
CA LEU A 360 4.81 64.03 -17.71
C LEU A 360 4.03 62.84 -18.27
N VAL A 361 2.73 62.83 -17.98
CA VAL A 361 1.77 61.90 -18.58
C VAL A 361 0.65 62.71 -19.23
N PHE A 362 0.45 62.51 -20.54
CA PHE A 362 -0.65 63.18 -21.25
C PHE A 362 -2.00 62.61 -20.80
N GLN A 363 -2.98 63.48 -20.59
CA GLN A 363 -4.36 63.17 -20.19
C GLN A 363 -5.35 63.33 -21.36
N SER A 364 -4.89 63.79 -22.51
CA SER A 364 -5.68 63.90 -23.74
C SER A 364 -4.78 63.91 -24.99
N GLY A 365 -5.40 63.95 -26.16
CA GLY A 365 -4.70 64.06 -27.44
C GLY A 365 -4.17 62.73 -27.98
N LEU A 366 -3.32 62.81 -29.00
CA LEU A 366 -2.75 61.63 -29.67
C LEU A 366 -1.81 60.81 -28.77
N LEU A 367 -1.32 61.42 -27.70
CA LEU A 367 -0.43 60.79 -26.73
C LEU A 367 -1.13 60.46 -25.40
N ASN A 368 -2.47 60.50 -25.35
CA ASN A 368 -3.22 60.27 -24.10
C ASN A 368 -2.80 58.98 -23.39
N GLY A 369 -2.49 59.08 -22.10
CA GLY A 369 -2.03 57.98 -21.25
C GLY A 369 -0.57 57.58 -21.46
N MET A 370 0.17 58.24 -22.37
CA MET A 370 1.61 58.00 -22.57
C MET A 370 2.44 58.85 -21.62
N ASP A 371 3.56 58.28 -21.22
CA ASP A 371 4.43 58.72 -20.14
C ASP A 371 5.84 59.01 -20.68
N PHE A 372 6.36 60.19 -20.39
CA PHE A 372 7.64 60.65 -20.89
C PHE A 372 8.47 61.28 -19.77
N GLY A 373 9.77 60.99 -19.78
CA GLY A 373 10.74 61.84 -19.08
C GLY A 373 10.73 63.24 -19.69
N VAL A 374 10.94 64.26 -18.88
CA VAL A 374 11.03 65.64 -19.37
C VAL A 374 12.15 66.42 -18.72
N THR A 375 12.74 67.31 -19.52
CA THR A 375 13.72 68.28 -19.03
C THR A 375 13.09 69.67 -19.01
N PHE A 376 13.14 70.35 -17.87
CA PHE A 376 12.63 71.71 -17.74
C PHE A 376 13.69 72.72 -18.18
N HIS A 377 13.30 73.67 -19.04
CA HIS A 377 14.18 74.75 -19.48
C HIS A 377 13.51 76.10 -19.25
N LYS A 378 14.25 77.03 -18.62
CA LYS A 378 13.79 78.41 -18.44
C LYS A 378 13.85 79.19 -19.76
N ALA A 379 12.96 80.17 -19.89
CA ALA A 379 12.98 81.16 -20.96
C ALA A 379 14.39 81.78 -21.12
N GLY A 380 14.85 81.90 -22.36
CA GLY A 380 16.20 82.36 -22.71
C GLY A 380 17.24 81.25 -22.86
N THR A 381 16.92 79.99 -22.54
CA THR A 381 17.79 78.83 -22.84
C THR A 381 17.78 78.51 -24.34
N SER A 382 18.93 78.12 -24.90
CA SER A 382 19.05 77.71 -26.30
C SER A 382 19.04 76.19 -26.44
N LEU A 383 18.10 75.65 -27.22
CA LEU A 383 17.99 74.24 -27.59
C LEU A 383 18.31 74.09 -29.09
N GLY A 384 19.51 73.59 -29.39
CA GLY A 384 20.03 73.55 -30.76
C GLY A 384 20.09 74.96 -31.37
N SER A 385 19.33 75.19 -32.44
CA SER A 385 19.23 76.50 -33.13
C SER A 385 18.09 77.39 -32.63
N VAL A 386 17.29 76.93 -31.66
CA VAL A 386 16.11 77.65 -31.16
C VAL A 386 16.41 78.27 -29.79
N THR A 387 16.05 79.54 -29.60
CA THR A 387 16.08 80.20 -28.28
C THR A 387 14.68 80.28 -27.73
N LEU A 388 14.46 79.80 -26.51
CA LEU A 388 13.14 79.67 -25.91
C LEU A 388 12.58 81.02 -25.44
N GLU A 389 11.36 81.34 -25.82
CA GLU A 389 10.65 82.58 -25.44
C GLU A 389 9.80 82.44 -24.16
N SER A 390 9.69 81.23 -23.63
CA SER A 390 8.91 80.88 -22.44
C SER A 390 9.55 79.67 -21.77
N ASP A 391 9.14 79.38 -20.54
CA ASP A 391 9.53 78.14 -19.87
C ASP A 391 8.90 76.94 -20.59
N VAL A 392 9.69 75.89 -20.84
CA VAL A 392 9.24 74.71 -21.59
C VAL A 392 9.64 73.42 -20.88
N TYR A 393 8.88 72.36 -21.19
CA TYR A 393 9.19 70.98 -20.85
C TYR A 393 9.59 70.26 -22.15
N GLU A 394 10.88 69.98 -22.31
CA GLU A 394 11.40 69.16 -23.40
C GLU A 394 11.06 67.70 -23.14
N ILE A 395 10.43 67.04 -24.11
CA ILE A 395 10.00 65.65 -24.02
C ILE A 395 11.16 64.74 -24.40
N VAL A 396 11.60 63.91 -23.46
CA VAL A 396 12.60 62.89 -23.71
C VAL A 396 11.96 61.78 -24.53
N ALA A 397 12.43 61.65 -25.77
CA ALA A 397 11.92 60.64 -26.68
C ALA A 397 12.26 59.24 -26.17
N ASN A 398 11.30 58.32 -26.22
CA ASN A 398 11.50 56.92 -25.83
C ASN A 398 10.81 55.98 -26.82
N ASP A 399 11.23 54.72 -26.83
CA ASP A 399 10.71 53.65 -27.68
C ASP A 399 9.79 52.66 -26.92
N ASN A 400 9.37 53.01 -25.70
CA ASN A 400 8.54 52.19 -24.80
C ASN A 400 7.22 51.73 -25.45
N TYR A 401 6.78 52.42 -26.50
CA TYR A 401 5.53 52.18 -27.21
C TYR A 401 5.73 51.49 -28.57
N GLY A 402 6.85 50.79 -28.76
CA GLY A 402 7.17 50.03 -29.98
C GLY A 402 7.63 50.89 -31.17
N ARG A 403 7.77 52.19 -30.96
CA ARG A 403 8.38 53.18 -31.86
C ARG A 403 8.87 54.36 -31.02
N THR A 404 9.89 55.07 -31.49
CA THR A 404 10.38 56.29 -30.83
C THR A 404 9.34 57.40 -30.93
N LEU A 405 8.82 57.85 -29.78
CA LEU A 405 7.83 58.92 -29.65
C LEU A 405 8.36 60.03 -28.72
N PRO A 406 7.94 61.29 -28.90
CA PRO A 406 7.05 61.79 -29.95
C PRO A 406 7.69 61.86 -31.34
N ASP A 407 6.88 61.80 -32.40
CA ASP A 407 7.33 61.97 -33.80
C ASP A 407 6.39 62.82 -34.65
N GLU A 408 6.67 62.97 -35.95
CA GLU A 408 5.86 63.83 -36.82
C GLU A 408 4.37 63.47 -36.87
N THR A 409 4.04 62.19 -36.70
CA THR A 409 2.68 61.64 -36.76
C THR A 409 2.01 61.65 -35.38
N LEU A 410 2.73 61.21 -34.35
CA LEU A 410 2.25 61.08 -32.98
C LEU A 410 3.04 62.03 -32.08
N LYS A 411 2.53 63.25 -31.98
CA LYS A 411 3.05 64.36 -31.16
C LYS A 411 1.93 65.05 -30.40
N PRO A 412 2.24 65.76 -29.30
CA PRO A 412 1.23 66.56 -28.63
C PRO A 412 0.74 67.69 -29.55
N THR A 413 -0.44 68.21 -29.22
CA THR A 413 -1.07 69.34 -29.89
C THR A 413 -1.46 70.42 -28.87
N THR A 414 -1.55 71.67 -29.32
CA THR A 414 -2.03 72.77 -28.47
C THR A 414 -3.43 72.46 -27.94
N GLY A 415 -3.61 72.65 -26.64
CA GLY A 415 -4.84 72.34 -25.91
C GLY A 415 -4.87 70.95 -25.29
N ASP A 416 -3.89 70.07 -25.59
CA ASP A 416 -3.77 68.78 -24.90
C ASP A 416 -3.48 68.98 -23.42
N LYS A 417 -4.03 68.10 -22.59
CA LYS A 417 -3.86 68.10 -21.14
C LYS A 417 -2.74 67.16 -20.76
N PHE A 418 -1.97 67.49 -19.73
CA PHE A 418 -0.93 66.62 -19.18
C PHE A 418 -0.77 66.83 -17.67
N ILE A 419 -0.16 65.87 -16.98
CA ILE A 419 0.15 65.95 -15.56
C ILE A 419 1.65 65.75 -15.37
N LEU A 420 2.28 66.66 -14.63
CA LEU A 420 3.69 66.55 -14.23
C LEU A 420 3.82 65.74 -12.94
N TYR A 421 4.81 64.87 -12.89
CA TYR A 421 5.19 64.19 -11.67
C TYR A 421 6.70 63.99 -11.53
N GLY A 422 7.17 63.71 -10.31
CA GLY A 422 8.60 63.69 -9.94
C GLY A 422 9.07 64.97 -9.25
N TRP A 423 8.15 65.76 -8.71
CA TRP A 423 8.43 67.07 -8.12
C TRP A 423 7.71 67.30 -6.79
N ASP A 424 8.25 68.17 -5.95
CA ASP A 424 7.80 68.46 -4.61
C ASP A 424 6.54 69.35 -4.63
N SER A 425 5.37 68.72 -4.47
CA SER A 425 4.08 69.40 -4.42
C SER A 425 3.91 70.37 -3.25
N THR A 426 4.75 70.29 -2.20
CA THR A 426 4.71 71.22 -1.06
C THR A 426 5.34 72.57 -1.39
N LYS A 427 6.08 72.70 -2.50
CA LYS A 427 6.65 73.98 -2.95
C LYS A 427 5.63 74.95 -3.52
N ILE A 428 4.44 74.45 -3.90
CA ILE A 428 3.36 75.26 -4.48
C ILE A 428 2.11 75.14 -3.58
N THR A 429 2.18 75.75 -2.39
CA THR A 429 1.12 75.69 -1.39
C THR A 429 -0.18 76.36 -1.82
N ASP A 430 -0.11 77.38 -2.67
CA ASP A 430 -1.26 78.20 -3.08
C ASP A 430 -2.34 77.42 -3.87
N LEU A 431 -1.96 76.28 -4.47
CA LEU A 431 -2.87 75.40 -5.22
C LEU A 431 -3.54 74.32 -4.35
N GLY A 432 -3.15 74.17 -3.08
CA GLY A 432 -3.74 73.19 -2.17
C GLY A 432 -3.65 71.73 -2.64
N LEU A 433 -2.63 71.39 -3.45
CA LEU A 433 -2.55 70.11 -4.16
C LEU A 433 -2.54 68.91 -3.22
N VAL A 434 -1.81 69.01 -2.10
CA VAL A 434 -1.73 67.95 -1.10
C VAL A 434 -3.09 67.73 -0.44
N SER A 435 -3.72 68.79 0.09
CA SER A 435 -5.04 68.69 0.73
C SER A 435 -6.14 68.20 -0.22
N ASN A 436 -6.10 68.62 -1.50
CA ASN A 436 -7.04 68.16 -2.50
C ASN A 436 -6.87 66.66 -2.78
N ALA A 437 -5.63 66.17 -2.84
CA ALA A 437 -5.35 64.75 -3.03
C ALA A 437 -5.70 63.91 -1.78
N GLU A 438 -5.45 64.42 -0.57
CA GLU A 438 -5.88 63.75 0.67
C GLU A 438 -7.41 63.62 0.73
N GLN A 439 -8.14 64.65 0.28
CA GLN A 439 -9.59 64.60 0.20
C GLN A 439 -10.08 63.64 -0.90
N GLU A 440 -9.45 63.65 -2.09
CA GLU A 440 -9.74 62.67 -3.16
C GLU A 440 -9.52 61.23 -2.64
N LEU A 441 -8.44 61.01 -1.90
CA LEU A 441 -8.12 59.71 -1.30
C LEU A 441 -9.20 59.32 -0.30
N ARG A 442 -9.64 60.23 0.58
CA ARG A 442 -10.74 59.99 1.50
C ARG A 442 -12.01 59.61 0.76
N ASP A 443 -12.43 60.39 -0.23
CA ASP A 443 -13.71 60.18 -0.91
C ASP A 443 -13.72 58.85 -1.68
N LYS A 444 -12.63 58.49 -2.37
CA LYS A 444 -12.48 57.17 -2.98
C LYS A 444 -12.44 56.04 -1.96
N THR A 445 -11.78 56.25 -0.81
CA THR A 445 -11.75 55.28 0.28
C THR A 445 -13.15 55.05 0.84
N VAL A 446 -13.95 56.10 1.01
CA VAL A 446 -15.35 56.00 1.43
C VAL A 446 -16.14 55.13 0.45
N ASP A 447 -15.94 55.30 -0.86
CA ASP A 447 -16.61 54.47 -1.87
C ASP A 447 -16.11 53.02 -1.88
N CYS A 448 -14.83 52.78 -1.62
CA CYS A 448 -14.29 51.43 -1.38
C CYS A 448 -14.91 50.78 -0.14
N VAL A 449 -14.99 51.50 0.98
CA VAL A 449 -15.60 51.03 2.23
C VAL A 449 -17.07 50.67 2.02
N LYS A 450 -17.86 51.53 1.35
CA LYS A 450 -19.25 51.21 0.99
C LYS A 450 -19.40 49.89 0.22
N LYS A 451 -18.43 49.56 -0.64
CA LYS A 451 -18.39 48.28 -1.38
C LYS A 451 -17.97 47.12 -0.48
N MET A 452 -16.96 47.29 0.36
CA MET A 452 -16.46 46.28 1.31
C MET A 452 -17.45 45.95 2.44
N MET A 453 -18.36 46.88 2.74
CA MET A 453 -19.41 46.72 3.75
C MET A 453 -20.57 45.81 3.34
N VAL A 454 -20.69 45.54 2.05
CA VAL A 454 -21.67 44.59 1.55
C VAL A 454 -21.18 43.20 1.97
N ASP A 455 -21.89 42.56 2.90
CA ASP A 455 -21.65 41.16 3.27
C ASP A 455 -21.61 40.32 1.99
N ASP A 456 -20.41 39.91 1.62
CA ASP A 456 -20.09 39.17 0.41
C ASP A 456 -20.64 37.72 0.45
N GLY A 457 -21.19 37.32 1.61
CA GLY A 457 -21.85 36.05 1.81
C GLY A 457 -22.80 35.74 0.67
N THR A 458 -22.59 34.57 0.07
CA THR A 458 -23.47 34.02 -0.95
C THR A 458 -24.39 32.99 -0.32
N TYR A 459 -25.68 33.04 -0.65
CA TYR A 459 -26.71 32.20 -0.08
C TYR A 459 -27.16 31.20 -1.14
N ASN A 460 -26.69 29.95 -1.01
CA ASN A 460 -27.09 28.87 -1.90
C ASN A 460 -28.48 28.40 -1.49
N THR A 461 -29.49 28.99 -2.11
CA THR A 461 -30.89 28.84 -1.74
C THR A 461 -31.54 27.76 -2.58
N THR A 462 -31.89 26.64 -1.94
CA THR A 462 -32.64 25.56 -2.56
C THR A 462 -34.13 25.85 -2.43
N LEU A 463 -34.82 26.07 -3.55
CA LEU A 463 -36.26 26.32 -3.53
C LEU A 463 -37.05 25.03 -3.25
N ALA A 464 -38.18 25.16 -2.57
CA ALA A 464 -39.06 24.03 -2.27
C ALA A 464 -39.70 23.47 -3.55
N SER A 465 -39.51 22.17 -3.82
CA SER A 465 -39.97 21.56 -5.08
C SER A 465 -41.47 21.68 -5.31
N SER A 466 -42.29 21.61 -4.24
CA SER A 466 -43.74 21.79 -4.31
C SER A 466 -44.13 23.19 -4.77
N TRP A 467 -43.41 24.22 -4.29
CA TRP A 467 -43.66 25.60 -4.63
C TRP A 467 -43.28 25.90 -6.09
N VAL A 468 -42.10 25.46 -6.54
CA VAL A 468 -41.68 25.67 -7.94
C VAL A 468 -42.61 24.96 -8.93
N LYS A 469 -43.09 23.76 -8.59
CA LYS A 469 -43.99 22.96 -9.44
C LYS A 469 -45.32 23.64 -9.76
N GLU A 470 -45.84 24.50 -8.88
CA GLU A 470 -47.10 25.22 -9.13
C GLU A 470 -46.99 26.21 -10.30
N ASN A 471 -45.82 26.83 -10.51
CA ASN A 471 -45.60 27.75 -11.63
C ASN A 471 -44.10 27.87 -11.97
N MET A 472 -43.59 26.97 -12.81
CA MET A 472 -42.17 26.90 -13.16
C MET A 472 -41.63 28.09 -13.97
N ILE A 473 -42.50 28.96 -14.50
CA ILE A 473 -42.08 30.15 -15.26
C ILE A 473 -41.82 31.31 -14.31
N SER A 474 -42.78 31.63 -13.44
CA SER A 474 -42.68 32.78 -12.51
C SER A 474 -41.93 32.47 -11.21
N ARG A 475 -41.72 31.18 -10.90
CA ARG A 475 -41.03 30.73 -9.67
C ARG A 475 -39.64 30.17 -9.96
N THR A 476 -39.08 30.52 -11.11
CA THR A 476 -37.66 30.33 -11.44
C THR A 476 -37.09 31.66 -11.91
N PHE A 477 -35.87 31.96 -11.48
CA PHE A 477 -35.27 33.29 -11.61
C PHE A 477 -34.10 33.27 -12.58
N ASP A 478 -33.91 34.37 -13.31
CA ASP A 478 -32.75 34.57 -14.19
C ASP A 478 -31.60 35.24 -13.42
N ILE A 479 -30.39 35.17 -13.97
CA ILE A 479 -29.25 35.92 -13.42
C ILE A 479 -29.60 37.42 -13.36
N GLY A 480 -29.21 38.06 -12.26
CA GLY A 480 -29.50 39.45 -11.94
C GLY A 480 -30.86 39.70 -11.27
N GLN A 481 -31.77 38.72 -11.22
CA GLN A 481 -33.07 38.91 -10.55
C GLN A 481 -32.88 39.27 -9.06
N ARG A 482 -33.49 40.37 -8.62
CA ARG A 482 -33.47 40.78 -7.22
C ARG A 482 -34.33 39.86 -6.34
N ILE A 483 -33.81 39.46 -5.17
CA ILE A 483 -34.44 38.57 -4.20
C ILE A 483 -34.37 39.19 -2.79
N GLU A 484 -35.50 39.25 -2.09
CA GLU A 484 -35.56 39.53 -0.65
C GLU A 484 -35.45 38.20 0.12
N LEU A 485 -34.27 37.91 0.68
CA LEU A 485 -34.00 36.75 1.52
C LEU A 485 -34.50 36.97 2.94
N VAL A 486 -35.27 36.01 3.45
CA VAL A 486 -35.79 36.04 4.82
C VAL A 486 -35.35 34.79 5.56
N ASN A 487 -34.41 34.95 6.48
CA ASN A 487 -33.90 33.87 7.33
C ASN A 487 -33.48 34.45 8.69
N LYS A 488 -34.25 34.11 9.74
CA LYS A 488 -34.04 34.60 11.12
C LYS A 488 -32.70 34.18 11.72
N SER A 489 -32.01 33.21 11.13
CA SER A 489 -30.68 32.77 11.58
C SER A 489 -29.56 33.69 11.09
N PHE A 490 -29.79 34.47 10.03
CA PHE A 490 -28.79 35.35 9.43
C PHE A 490 -29.19 36.84 9.45
N PHE A 491 -30.48 37.15 9.39
CA PHE A 491 -31.00 38.52 9.29
C PHE A 491 -32.00 38.80 10.41
N GLU A 492 -31.94 40.00 11.02
CA GLU A 492 -32.95 40.45 11.99
C GLU A 492 -34.31 40.69 11.33
N THR A 493 -34.33 41.16 10.07
CA THR A 493 -35.55 41.43 9.28
C THR A 493 -35.55 40.66 7.95
N SER A 494 -34.80 41.14 6.97
CA SER A 494 -34.60 40.52 5.65
C SER A 494 -33.39 41.16 4.96
N ARG A 495 -32.88 40.52 3.91
CA ARG A 495 -31.80 41.06 3.08
C ARG A 495 -32.21 41.05 1.61
N ILE A 496 -32.12 42.18 0.94
CA ILE A 496 -32.27 42.23 -0.52
C ILE A 496 -30.92 41.93 -1.16
N SER A 497 -30.90 40.99 -2.10
CA SER A 497 -29.74 40.71 -2.93
C SER A 497 -30.16 40.28 -4.33
N ARG A 498 -29.30 39.63 -5.13
CA ARG A 498 -29.60 39.20 -6.51
C ARG A 498 -29.08 37.81 -6.84
N VAL A 499 -29.68 37.17 -7.83
CA VAL A 499 -29.24 35.87 -8.35
C VAL A 499 -27.95 36.04 -9.15
N ILE A 500 -26.85 35.42 -8.68
CA ILE A 500 -25.54 35.43 -9.35
C ILE A 500 -25.13 34.04 -9.86
N GLY A 501 -25.88 33.01 -9.49
CA GLY A 501 -25.74 31.66 -10.01
C GLY A 501 -27.02 30.83 -9.87
N LEU A 502 -27.17 29.81 -10.70
CA LEU A 502 -28.27 28.85 -10.64
C LEU A 502 -27.84 27.47 -11.14
N GLU A 503 -28.40 26.43 -10.52
CA GLU A 503 -28.26 25.02 -10.90
C GLU A 503 -29.65 24.37 -10.89
N ILE A 504 -30.08 23.85 -12.03
CA ILE A 504 -31.41 23.26 -12.23
C ILE A 504 -31.26 21.89 -12.89
N LYS A 505 -31.96 20.89 -12.35
CA LYS A 505 -32.08 19.56 -12.97
C LYS A 505 -32.88 19.66 -14.26
N LEU A 506 -32.33 19.30 -15.41
CA LEU A 506 -33.02 19.43 -16.69
C LEU A 506 -34.02 18.30 -16.94
N ASP A 507 -33.83 17.14 -16.31
CA ASP A 507 -34.77 16.02 -16.33
C ASP A 507 -36.01 16.29 -15.47
N LEU A 508 -35.83 16.97 -14.33
CA LEU A 508 -36.91 17.33 -13.41
C LEU A 508 -36.75 18.76 -12.86
N PRO A 509 -37.07 19.81 -13.64
CA PRO A 509 -36.69 21.18 -13.31
C PRO A 509 -37.28 21.82 -12.06
N TYR A 510 -38.39 21.30 -11.55
CA TYR A 510 -38.96 21.76 -10.30
C TYR A 510 -38.36 21.07 -9.07
N ASP A 511 -37.51 20.05 -9.24
CA ASP A 511 -36.97 19.28 -8.12
C ASP A 511 -35.73 19.93 -7.52
N ALA A 512 -35.95 20.69 -6.45
CA ALA A 512 -34.94 21.35 -5.63
C ALA A 512 -33.95 22.20 -6.46
N PRO A 513 -34.41 23.15 -7.28
CA PRO A 513 -33.51 24.05 -8.00
C PRO A 513 -32.75 24.93 -7.00
N VAL A 514 -31.45 25.12 -7.26
CA VAL A 514 -30.53 25.83 -6.38
C VAL A 514 -30.15 27.16 -7.01
N TYR A 515 -30.27 28.24 -6.24
CA TYR A 515 -29.90 29.59 -6.65
C TYR A 515 -28.81 30.13 -5.73
N THR A 516 -27.71 30.59 -6.30
CA THR A 516 -26.69 31.34 -5.57
C THR A 516 -27.07 32.81 -5.58
N ILE A 517 -27.44 33.33 -4.41
CA ILE A 517 -27.90 34.71 -4.23
C ILE A 517 -26.85 35.50 -3.46
N GLY A 518 -26.41 36.63 -3.99
CA GLY A 518 -25.34 37.43 -3.38
C GLY A 518 -25.05 38.70 -4.17
N GLU A 519 -24.16 39.54 -3.63
CA GLU A 519 -23.83 40.84 -4.23
C GLU A 519 -22.55 40.82 -5.06
N SER A 520 -21.63 39.92 -4.72
CA SER A 520 -20.38 39.69 -5.45
C SER A 520 -20.31 38.23 -5.89
N THR A 521 -19.99 38.00 -7.15
CA THR A 521 -19.42 36.72 -7.54
C THR A 521 -18.07 36.65 -6.83
N ALA A 522 -17.86 35.65 -5.97
CA ALA A 522 -16.60 35.49 -5.21
C ALA A 522 -15.39 35.14 -6.11
N TYR A 523 -15.39 35.56 -7.37
CA TYR A 523 -14.66 34.91 -8.44
C TYR A 523 -14.01 35.92 -9.39
N SER A 524 -12.81 36.40 -9.02
CA SER A 524 -11.82 36.72 -10.04
C SER A 524 -11.24 35.38 -10.53
N ARG A 525 -11.44 35.04 -11.81
CA ARG A 525 -10.81 33.85 -12.43
C ARG A 525 -9.29 33.88 -12.25
N ILE A 526 -8.73 35.10 -12.25
CA ILE A 526 -7.33 35.36 -11.97
C ILE A 526 -7.07 35.24 -10.46
N GLY A 527 -7.90 35.79 -9.59
CA GLY A 527 -7.79 35.65 -8.13
C GLY A 527 -7.81 34.21 -7.61
N GLU A 528 -8.44 33.23 -8.26
CA GLU A 528 -8.28 31.80 -7.89
C GLU A 528 -6.98 31.18 -8.44
N LEU A 529 -6.46 31.66 -9.57
CA LEU A 529 -5.15 31.27 -10.09
C LEU A 529 -4.03 31.89 -9.24
N GLU A 530 -4.18 33.17 -8.86
CA GLU A 530 -3.33 33.93 -7.95
C GLU A 530 -3.44 33.39 -6.53
N ASN A 531 -4.61 33.09 -5.98
CA ASN A 531 -4.72 32.42 -4.67
C ASN A 531 -4.20 30.98 -4.70
N LYS A 532 -4.22 30.27 -5.85
CA LYS A 532 -3.49 28.99 -6.02
C LYS A 532 -1.97 29.20 -6.12
N VAL A 533 -1.51 30.36 -6.57
CA VAL A 533 -0.11 30.79 -6.65
C VAL A 533 0.39 31.37 -5.31
N ASP A 534 -0.42 32.09 -4.53
CA ASP A 534 -0.07 32.70 -3.24
C ASP A 534 -0.19 31.70 -2.09
N ASN A 535 -1.08 30.71 -2.18
CA ASN A 535 -1.02 29.52 -1.32
C ASN A 535 0.20 28.62 -1.59
N LEU A 536 0.95 28.84 -2.68
CA LEU A 536 2.29 28.28 -2.87
C LEU A 536 3.39 29.13 -2.21
N THR A 537 3.12 30.41 -1.88
CA THR A 537 4.09 31.39 -1.38
C THR A 537 3.96 31.72 0.12
N TYR A 538 3.21 30.95 0.91
CA TYR A 538 3.14 31.17 2.37
C TYR A 538 4.04 30.21 3.16
N LYS A 539 5.32 30.61 3.32
CA LYS A 539 6.29 30.34 4.44
C LYS A 539 7.74 30.72 4.07
N GLY A 540 7.92 31.85 3.38
CA GLY A 540 9.22 32.55 3.34
C GLY A 540 10.32 31.98 2.44
N GLN A 541 10.01 31.30 1.34
CA GLN A 541 10.98 31.08 0.26
C GLN A 541 10.42 31.49 -1.09
N THR A 542 11.01 32.53 -1.66
CA THR A 542 10.85 32.97 -3.04
C THR A 542 11.43 31.91 -3.98
N TYR A 543 10.61 31.35 -4.86
CA TYR A 543 11.10 30.81 -6.13
C TYR A 543 10.68 31.80 -7.21
N THR A 544 11.57 32.74 -7.51
CA THR A 544 11.46 33.57 -8.70
C THR A 544 11.37 32.67 -9.92
N SER A 545 10.34 32.94 -10.72
CA SER A 545 10.07 32.38 -12.03
C SER A 545 11.31 32.38 -12.92
N GLY A 546 11.57 31.24 -13.56
CA GLY A 546 12.62 31.07 -14.56
C GLY A 546 12.44 29.77 -15.35
N GLY A 547 11.28 29.58 -15.98
CA GLY A 547 11.08 28.61 -17.06
C GLY A 547 11.03 27.11 -16.68
N ARG A 548 9.91 26.48 -17.06
CA ARG A 548 9.59 25.02 -17.11
C ARG A 548 8.94 24.35 -15.88
N LYS A 549 7.71 23.88 -16.13
CA LYS A 549 7.00 22.69 -15.57
C LYS A 549 7.30 22.33 -14.11
N GLY A 550 6.47 22.79 -13.17
CA GLY A 550 6.45 22.30 -11.79
C GLY A 550 5.79 20.92 -11.65
N VAL A 551 6.39 20.06 -10.83
CA VAL A 551 5.87 18.73 -10.43
C VAL A 551 4.95 18.93 -9.21
N TYR A 552 3.75 18.36 -9.22
CA TYR A 552 2.75 18.53 -8.14
C TYR A 552 3.22 17.86 -6.84
N ILE A 553 3.07 18.49 -5.67
CA ILE A 553 3.59 17.97 -4.39
C ILE A 553 2.44 17.48 -3.49
N ILE A 554 2.32 16.16 -3.25
CA ILE A 554 1.31 15.54 -2.38
C ILE A 554 1.66 15.74 -0.90
N ARG A 555 0.81 16.45 -0.15
CA ARG A 555 1.05 16.82 1.27
C ARG A 555 0.43 15.83 2.28
N THR A 556 0.70 16.00 3.58
CA THR A 556 0.34 15.02 4.63
C THR A 556 -1.16 14.73 4.74
N ASN A 557 -2.01 15.73 4.47
CA ASN A 557 -3.47 15.62 4.53
C ASN A 557 -4.13 15.64 3.14
N ASP A 558 -3.33 15.43 2.10
CA ASP A 558 -3.75 15.46 0.70
C ASP A 558 -4.21 14.05 0.26
N SER A 559 -5.44 13.95 -0.25
CA SER A 559 -6.03 12.70 -0.73
C SER A 559 -5.67 12.39 -2.19
N THR A 560 -4.83 13.21 -2.84
CA THR A 560 -4.41 13.03 -4.23
C THR A 560 -3.56 11.77 -4.41
N ALA A 561 -3.90 10.98 -5.44
CA ALA A 561 -3.19 9.74 -5.75
C ALA A 561 -1.79 10.01 -6.36
N PRO A 562 -0.76 9.24 -5.96
CA PRO A 562 0.57 9.35 -6.54
C PRO A 562 0.62 8.98 -8.04
N SER A 563 1.36 9.77 -8.82
CA SER A 563 1.52 9.65 -10.28
C SER A 563 2.95 10.04 -10.71
N ASN A 564 3.32 9.73 -11.95
CA ASN A 564 4.67 10.05 -12.48
C ASN A 564 4.96 11.56 -12.63
N SER A 565 3.95 12.41 -12.47
CA SER A 565 4.04 13.87 -12.57
C SER A 565 3.84 14.57 -11.23
N ASN A 566 3.79 13.81 -10.12
CA ASN A 566 3.73 14.34 -8.77
C ASN A 566 4.79 13.70 -7.84
N VAL A 567 5.05 14.34 -6.70
CA VAL A 567 6.06 13.95 -5.70
C VAL A 567 5.49 14.09 -4.30
N PHE A 568 5.84 13.21 -3.36
CA PHE A 568 5.41 13.36 -1.97
C PHE A 568 6.19 14.49 -1.27
N SER A 569 5.51 15.27 -0.42
CA SER A 569 6.17 16.25 0.45
C SER A 569 7.07 15.54 1.47
N ALA A 570 8.06 16.26 2.03
CA ALA A 570 8.93 15.69 3.07
C ALA A 570 8.12 15.16 4.26
N LEU A 571 7.11 15.91 4.73
CA LEU A 571 6.25 15.48 5.84
C LEU A 571 5.33 14.30 5.44
N ARG A 572 4.76 14.28 4.22
CA ARG A 572 3.97 13.11 3.76
C ARG A 572 4.87 11.89 3.63
N SER A 573 6.11 12.06 3.19
CA SER A 573 7.10 10.98 3.09
C SER A 573 7.48 10.42 4.46
N LEU A 574 7.57 11.25 5.51
CA LEU A 574 7.83 10.81 6.87
C LEU A 574 6.68 10.01 7.50
N VAL A 575 5.45 10.16 6.99
CA VAL A 575 4.25 9.44 7.47
C VAL A 575 3.92 8.23 6.59
N MET A 576 4.21 8.31 5.28
CA MET A 576 3.83 7.29 4.30
C MET A 576 4.88 6.18 4.16
N PHE A 577 6.16 6.47 4.38
CA PHE A 577 7.25 5.51 4.21
C PHE A 577 7.89 5.14 5.54
N LEU A 578 8.26 3.86 5.68
CA LEU A 578 9.00 3.38 6.85
C LEU A 578 10.34 4.12 6.99
N ARG A 579 10.47 4.81 8.11
CA ARG A 579 11.67 5.56 8.50
C ARG A 579 12.79 4.63 8.95
N LYS A 580 14.02 5.08 8.75
CA LYS A 580 15.26 4.38 9.19
C LYS A 580 16.00 5.11 10.30
N ASP A 581 15.60 6.34 10.60
CA ASP A 581 16.22 7.23 11.57
C ASP A 581 15.54 7.21 12.95
N GLN A 582 14.36 6.59 13.05
CA GLN A 582 13.64 6.37 14.31
C GLN A 582 12.85 5.05 14.27
N ALA A 583 12.33 4.62 15.44
CA ALA A 583 11.40 3.50 15.50
C ALA A 583 10.12 3.81 14.70
N ASP A 584 9.73 2.90 13.82
CA ASP A 584 8.60 3.06 12.90
C ASP A 584 8.01 1.70 12.52
N GLY A 585 6.77 1.67 12.05
CA GLY A 585 6.02 0.43 11.78
C GLY A 585 4.97 0.58 10.69
N THR A 586 4.55 -0.54 10.10
CA THR A 586 3.52 -0.57 9.05
C THR A 586 2.47 -1.63 9.36
N ASN A 587 1.20 -1.30 9.08
CA ASN A 587 0.07 -2.24 9.13
C ASN A 587 -0.11 -2.99 7.80
N PHE A 588 0.85 -2.88 6.88
CA PHE A 588 0.81 -3.50 5.55
C PHE A 588 1.98 -4.50 5.37
N LEU A 589 1.82 -5.47 4.45
CA LEU A 589 2.82 -6.48 4.15
C LEU A 589 4.15 -5.85 3.69
N LEU A 590 5.24 -6.13 4.42
CA LEU A 590 6.58 -5.69 4.06
C LEU A 590 7.29 -6.78 3.25
N LYS A 591 7.58 -6.52 1.97
CA LYS A 591 8.21 -7.48 1.05
C LYS A 591 9.70 -7.19 0.86
N PHE A 592 10.51 -8.23 0.88
CA PHE A 592 11.94 -8.21 0.57
C PHE A 592 12.22 -9.09 -0.65
N GLY A 593 12.76 -8.49 -1.72
CA GLY A 593 13.01 -9.18 -2.99
C GLY A 593 11.73 -9.49 -3.77
N LYS A 594 11.81 -10.47 -4.70
CA LYS A 594 10.66 -10.93 -5.52
C LYS A 594 9.73 -11.82 -4.70
N PHE A 595 9.03 -11.24 -3.73
CA PHE A 595 8.19 -11.99 -2.80
C PHE A 595 6.99 -12.66 -3.49
N ILE A 596 6.87 -13.98 -3.36
CA ILE A 596 5.71 -14.77 -3.77
C ILE A 596 5.18 -15.50 -2.53
N ASP A 597 3.92 -15.27 -2.18
CA ASP A 597 3.27 -15.99 -1.09
C ASP A 597 2.92 -17.40 -1.53
N SER A 598 3.75 -18.37 -1.14
CA SER A 598 3.46 -19.79 -1.33
C SER A 598 4.40 -20.65 -0.48
N MET A 599 3.89 -21.71 0.11
CA MET A 599 4.73 -22.69 0.79
C MET A 599 5.47 -23.63 -0.19
N ILE A 600 5.09 -23.66 -1.47
CA ILE A 600 5.66 -24.55 -2.49
C ILE A 600 6.46 -23.78 -3.54
N ALA A 601 5.93 -22.66 -4.03
CA ALA A 601 6.54 -21.82 -5.05
C ALA A 601 7.00 -20.45 -4.52
N GLY A 602 7.08 -20.32 -3.19
CA GLY A 602 7.41 -19.06 -2.53
C GLY A 602 8.82 -18.61 -2.87
N LYS A 603 8.98 -17.28 -2.95
CA LYS A 603 10.26 -16.62 -3.23
C LYS A 603 10.41 -15.40 -2.35
N GLY A 604 11.64 -14.96 -2.10
CA GLY A 604 11.93 -13.76 -1.30
C GLY A 604 11.49 -13.88 0.16
N ALA A 605 11.23 -12.74 0.80
CA ALA A 605 10.69 -12.71 2.17
C ALA A 605 9.57 -11.68 2.35
N GLY A 606 8.65 -11.94 3.27
CA GLY A 606 7.50 -11.10 3.55
C GLY A 606 7.10 -11.14 5.03
N ILE A 607 6.85 -9.97 5.63
CA ILE A 607 6.32 -9.85 7.00
C ILE A 607 4.90 -9.30 6.91
N TYR A 608 3.94 -10.08 7.41
CA TYR A 608 2.52 -9.80 7.33
C TYR A 608 2.02 -9.01 8.55
N PRO A 609 0.92 -8.26 8.40
CA PRO A 609 0.32 -7.50 9.51
C PRO A 609 -0.18 -8.38 10.67
N ASP A 610 -0.47 -9.65 10.42
CA ASP A 610 -0.87 -10.65 11.43
C ASP A 610 0.32 -11.23 12.23
N GLY A 611 1.54 -10.73 11.97
CA GLY A 611 2.77 -11.16 12.62
C GLY A 611 3.46 -12.36 11.97
N ARG A 612 2.90 -12.93 10.89
CA ARG A 612 3.54 -14.03 10.15
C ARG A 612 4.73 -13.52 9.33
N GLY A 613 5.85 -14.22 9.39
CA GLY A 613 7.00 -14.00 8.51
C GLY A 613 7.19 -15.20 7.58
N GLN A 614 7.29 -14.97 6.27
CA GLN A 614 7.63 -15.99 5.29
C GLN A 614 8.98 -15.66 4.67
N PHE A 615 9.90 -16.62 4.64
CA PHE A 615 11.25 -16.46 4.11
C PHE A 615 11.60 -17.67 3.24
N GLU A 616 12.04 -17.43 1.99
CA GLU A 616 12.63 -18.46 1.14
C GLU A 616 13.96 -18.96 1.72
N ARG A 617 14.74 -18.04 2.31
CA ARG A 617 15.99 -18.33 3.00
C ARG A 617 16.15 -17.38 4.18
N LEU A 618 16.48 -17.92 5.35
CA LEU A 618 16.81 -17.17 6.55
C LEU A 618 18.22 -17.58 7.01
N GLU A 619 19.18 -16.67 6.92
CA GLU A 619 20.52 -16.86 7.46
C GLU A 619 20.69 -16.02 8.73
N VAL A 620 21.03 -16.66 9.85
CA VAL A 620 21.22 -15.99 11.14
C VAL A 620 22.62 -16.31 11.65
N ARG A 621 23.48 -15.28 11.75
CA ARG A 621 24.87 -15.43 12.23
C ARG A 621 24.99 -15.56 13.76
N GLY A 622 23.99 -15.09 14.49
CA GLY A 622 23.97 -15.07 15.96
C GLY A 622 23.11 -16.20 16.53
N SER A 623 21.86 -15.89 16.89
CA SER A 623 20.90 -16.84 17.44
C SER A 623 19.49 -16.57 16.89
N ALA A 624 18.76 -17.64 16.57
CA ALA A 624 17.32 -17.60 16.33
C ALA A 624 16.63 -18.38 17.45
N VAL A 625 15.69 -17.74 18.16
CA VAL A 625 14.99 -18.33 19.31
C VAL A 625 13.55 -18.62 18.90
N PHE A 626 13.12 -19.86 19.06
CA PHE A 626 11.78 -20.31 18.72
C PHE A 626 11.15 -20.96 19.94
N LYS A 627 9.85 -20.71 20.16
CA LYS A 627 9.07 -21.47 21.15
C LYS A 627 8.81 -22.89 20.66
N GLU A 628 8.57 -23.04 19.36
CA GLU A 628 8.33 -24.31 18.67
C GLU A 628 8.82 -24.18 17.22
N ILE A 629 9.41 -25.24 16.66
CA ILE A 629 9.77 -25.34 15.24
C ILE A 629 8.99 -26.51 14.64
N ILE A 630 8.16 -26.23 13.64
CA ILE A 630 7.39 -27.24 12.92
C ILE A 630 8.09 -27.52 11.59
N TYR A 631 8.61 -28.75 11.43
CA TYR A 631 9.22 -29.20 10.18
C TYR A 631 8.17 -29.89 9.31
N ASN A 632 7.83 -29.30 8.16
CA ASN A 632 6.93 -29.92 7.16
C ASN A 632 7.65 -30.97 6.27
N ARG A 633 8.86 -31.43 6.65
CA ARG A 633 9.70 -32.46 5.99
C ARG A 633 10.86 -32.91 6.90
N LEU A 634 11.72 -33.81 6.39
CA LEU A 634 12.96 -34.29 7.03
C LEU A 634 13.89 -33.13 7.47
N ASN A 635 14.27 -33.13 8.75
CA ASN A 635 15.39 -32.36 9.31
C ASN A 635 16.68 -33.18 9.11
N ALA A 636 17.70 -32.58 8.50
CA ALA A 636 19.02 -33.20 8.33
C ALA A 636 20.08 -32.36 9.05
N GLN A 637 20.83 -32.99 9.93
CA GLN A 637 21.98 -32.40 10.63
C GLN A 637 23.26 -33.01 10.05
N GLU A 638 24.25 -32.16 9.75
CA GLU A 638 25.56 -32.58 9.26
C GLU A 638 26.55 -32.67 10.43
N GLY A 639 27.33 -33.75 10.48
CA GLY A 639 28.35 -33.97 11.52
C GLY A 639 27.86 -34.71 12.75
N ASP A 640 28.66 -34.63 13.82
CA ASP A 640 28.39 -35.28 15.10
C ASP A 640 27.65 -34.32 16.03
N THR A 641 26.61 -34.82 16.71
CA THR A 641 25.79 -34.04 17.64
C THR A 641 26.00 -34.51 19.06
N SER A 642 26.39 -33.57 19.92
CA SER A 642 26.64 -33.77 21.34
C SER A 642 25.47 -33.25 22.18
N TYR A 643 25.07 -34.00 23.21
CA TYR A 643 23.97 -33.62 24.10
C TYR A 643 24.48 -33.47 25.53
N SER A 644 25.05 -32.29 25.83
CA SER A 644 25.67 -31.95 27.11
C SER A 644 25.74 -30.42 27.27
N GLU A 645 26.24 -29.94 28.42
CA GLU A 645 26.54 -28.51 28.58
C GLU A 645 27.52 -28.03 27.52
N ASN A 646 27.20 -26.91 26.89
CA ASN A 646 27.99 -26.34 25.81
C ASN A 646 28.28 -24.85 26.02
N GLY A 647 29.29 -24.36 25.29
CA GLY A 647 29.65 -22.95 25.26
C GLY A 647 30.39 -22.59 23.97
N VAL A 648 30.34 -21.31 23.61
CA VAL A 648 31.16 -20.76 22.51
C VAL A 648 32.25 -19.91 23.13
N ILE A 649 33.50 -20.20 22.78
CA ILE A 649 34.65 -19.42 23.23
C ILE A 649 34.59 -18.04 22.57
N GLU A 650 34.43 -16.99 23.36
CA GLU A 650 34.46 -15.59 22.91
C GLU A 650 35.91 -15.10 22.77
N SER A 651 36.75 -15.39 23.76
CA SER A 651 38.18 -15.03 23.74
C SER A 651 39.02 -16.04 24.51
N VAL A 652 40.29 -16.17 24.13
CA VAL A 652 41.29 -17.06 24.76
C VAL A 652 42.47 -16.25 25.28
N ALA A 653 42.84 -16.43 26.53
CA ALA A 653 44.08 -15.90 27.10
C ALA A 653 44.95 -17.04 27.65
N LEU A 654 46.22 -17.09 27.25
CA LEU A 654 47.20 -18.01 27.83
C LEU A 654 47.88 -17.35 29.03
N GLU A 655 47.78 -17.97 30.19
CA GLU A 655 48.35 -17.48 31.44
C GLU A 655 49.80 -17.96 31.61
N SER A 656 50.58 -17.27 32.45
CA SER A 656 52.01 -17.56 32.66
C SER A 656 52.29 -18.94 33.27
N ASP A 657 51.28 -19.56 33.89
CA ASP A 657 51.36 -20.92 34.47
C ASP A 657 51.03 -22.03 33.46
N GLY A 658 50.74 -21.67 32.20
CA GLY A 658 50.40 -22.62 31.13
C GLY A 658 48.93 -23.00 31.06
N THR A 659 48.06 -22.41 31.88
CA THR A 659 46.59 -22.56 31.80
C THR A 659 45.98 -21.56 30.81
N TYR A 660 44.76 -21.85 30.35
CA TYR A 660 44.00 -20.95 29.47
C TYR A 660 42.78 -20.40 30.20
N THR A 661 42.59 -19.09 30.14
CA THR A 661 41.34 -18.44 30.51
C THR A 661 40.45 -18.33 29.27
N LEU A 662 39.31 -19.01 29.29
CA LEU A 662 38.32 -18.98 28.21
C LEU A 662 37.13 -18.14 28.66
N LYS A 663 36.92 -17.00 28.00
CA LYS A 663 35.69 -16.23 28.16
C LYS A 663 34.61 -16.83 27.27
N LEU A 664 33.44 -17.13 27.81
CA LEU A 664 32.35 -17.73 27.07
C LEU A 664 31.37 -16.65 26.61
N ARG A 665 30.89 -16.77 25.38
CA ARG A 665 29.89 -15.85 24.83
C ARG A 665 28.57 -16.04 25.59
N LYS A 666 28.07 -14.97 26.21
CA LYS A 666 26.72 -14.93 26.77
C LYS A 666 25.68 -14.95 25.65
N ARG A 667 24.71 -15.87 25.71
CA ARG A 667 23.57 -15.93 24.76
C ARG A 667 22.48 -14.90 25.11
N TRP A 668 22.34 -14.54 26.38
CA TRP A 668 21.51 -13.46 26.92
C TRP A 668 22.15 -12.93 28.21
N GLU A 669 21.64 -11.84 28.78
CA GLU A 669 22.28 -11.10 29.90
C GLU A 669 22.63 -11.98 31.11
N ASN A 670 21.73 -12.88 31.47
CA ASN A 670 21.84 -13.82 32.59
C ASN A 670 22.32 -15.24 32.17
N ASP A 671 22.86 -15.39 30.97
CA ASP A 671 23.50 -16.64 30.55
C ASP A 671 24.89 -16.73 31.16
N PHE A 672 25.08 -17.69 32.06
CA PHE A 672 26.36 -17.93 32.72
C PHE A 672 26.80 -19.37 32.48
N THR A 673 28.12 -19.58 32.48
CA THR A 673 28.73 -20.88 32.21
C THR A 673 28.13 -21.98 33.08
N ALA A 674 27.64 -23.03 32.42
CA ALA A 674 27.13 -24.23 33.07
C ALA A 674 28.25 -25.24 33.41
N PHE A 675 29.45 -25.03 32.86
CA PHE A 675 30.62 -25.85 33.16
C PHE A 675 31.02 -25.75 34.63
N GLN A 676 31.54 -26.86 35.16
CA GLN A 676 31.95 -27.04 36.54
C GLN A 676 33.43 -27.41 36.61
N GLU A 677 34.02 -27.23 37.78
CA GLU A 677 35.37 -27.72 38.07
C GLU A 677 35.45 -29.24 37.84
N GLY A 678 36.56 -29.69 37.23
CA GLY A 678 36.77 -31.08 36.85
C GLY A 678 36.14 -31.49 35.52
N ASP A 679 35.29 -30.66 34.91
CA ASP A 679 34.65 -31.01 33.63
C ASP A 679 35.71 -31.23 32.55
N ILE A 680 35.55 -32.31 31.80
CA ILE A 680 36.36 -32.66 30.64
C ILE A 680 35.64 -32.12 29.44
N VAL A 681 36.19 -31.08 28.83
CA VAL A 681 35.56 -30.36 27.73
C VAL A 681 36.37 -30.54 26.46
N TYR A 682 35.67 -30.62 25.33
CA TYR A 682 36.33 -30.62 24.04
C TYR A 682 35.56 -29.83 23.00
N GLY A 683 36.29 -29.33 22.02
CA GLY A 683 35.74 -28.70 20.82
C GLY A 683 36.52 -29.15 19.60
N ILE A 684 35.84 -29.25 18.47
CA ILE A 684 36.45 -29.54 17.17
C ILE A 684 36.19 -28.33 16.29
N VAL A 685 37.25 -27.74 15.77
CA VAL A 685 37.19 -26.59 14.84
C VAL A 685 37.93 -26.93 13.56
N ASN A 686 37.41 -26.49 12.43
CA ASN A 686 38.07 -26.62 11.13
C ASN A 686 38.75 -25.30 10.76
N ASN A 687 39.96 -25.34 10.18
CA ASN A 687 40.58 -24.15 9.60
C ASN A 687 40.02 -23.81 8.20
N LEU A 688 38.73 -23.48 8.12
CA LEU A 688 37.98 -23.23 6.86
C LEU A 688 38.67 -22.29 5.85
N PHE A 689 39.55 -21.41 6.30
CA PHE A 689 40.26 -20.41 5.47
C PHE A 689 41.69 -20.82 5.06
N SER A 690 42.13 -22.06 5.34
CA SER A 690 43.46 -22.53 4.94
C SER A 690 43.45 -23.94 4.34
N THR A 691 43.52 -25.02 5.13
CA THR A 691 43.64 -26.39 4.59
C THR A 691 42.38 -27.25 4.72
N GLY A 692 41.37 -26.81 5.47
CA GLY A 692 40.19 -27.62 5.77
C GLY A 692 40.42 -28.72 6.81
N GLU A 693 41.51 -28.67 7.58
CA GLU A 693 41.86 -29.64 8.61
C GLU A 693 41.08 -29.39 9.90
N TYR A 694 40.70 -30.48 10.59
CA TYR A 694 40.02 -30.44 11.88
C TYR A 694 41.02 -30.49 13.03
N TYR A 695 40.84 -29.60 14.00
CA TYR A 695 41.65 -29.48 15.21
C TYR A 695 40.76 -29.74 16.43
N ALA A 696 41.09 -30.79 17.19
CA ALA A 696 40.41 -31.09 18.46
C ALA A 696 41.19 -30.49 19.63
N SER A 697 40.51 -29.76 20.50
CA SER A 697 41.07 -29.21 21.74
C SER A 697 40.41 -29.90 22.93
N TRP A 698 41.17 -30.69 23.68
CA TRP A 698 40.74 -31.38 24.89
C TRP A 698 41.31 -30.69 26.11
N MET A 699 40.44 -30.32 27.05
CA MET A 699 40.80 -29.52 28.20
C MET A 699 40.06 -29.98 29.46
N ARG A 700 40.67 -29.74 30.62
CA ARG A 700 40.05 -29.93 31.94
C ARG A 700 39.75 -28.57 32.55
N VAL A 701 38.53 -28.36 33.01
CA VAL A 701 38.14 -27.15 33.74
C VAL A 701 38.74 -27.18 35.14
N LEU A 702 39.52 -26.17 35.50
CA LEU A 702 40.15 -25.99 36.81
C LEU A 702 39.34 -25.08 37.73
N SER A 703 38.65 -24.08 37.16
CA SER A 703 37.75 -23.21 37.93
C SER A 703 36.81 -22.45 36.99
N LYS A 704 35.72 -21.91 37.56
CA LYS A 704 34.76 -21.05 36.84
C LYS A 704 34.61 -19.70 37.52
N ASN A 705 34.44 -18.66 36.73
CA ASN A 705 34.13 -17.31 37.17
C ASN A 705 32.75 -16.92 36.62
N VAL A 706 31.73 -17.03 37.48
CA VAL A 706 30.33 -16.75 37.10
C VAL A 706 30.16 -15.27 36.70
N PRO A 707 30.59 -14.25 37.50
CA PRO A 707 30.48 -12.86 37.11
C PRO A 707 31.10 -12.52 35.74
N ALA A 708 32.28 -13.07 35.45
CA ALA A 708 32.99 -12.82 34.19
C ALA A 708 32.54 -13.72 33.02
N ASN A 709 31.66 -14.69 33.29
CA ASN A 709 31.29 -15.77 32.37
C ASN A 709 32.49 -16.46 31.72
N SER A 710 33.49 -16.83 32.52
CA SER A 710 34.73 -17.46 32.05
C SER A 710 35.08 -18.72 32.83
N ILE A 711 35.93 -19.55 32.24
CA ILE A 711 36.49 -20.76 32.85
C ILE A 711 38.02 -20.76 32.69
N SER A 712 38.74 -21.22 33.70
CA SER A 712 40.17 -21.53 33.58
C SER A 712 40.32 -23.02 33.29
N VAL A 713 41.12 -23.35 32.28
CA VAL A 713 41.26 -24.72 31.78
C VAL A 713 42.73 -25.10 31.57
N LEU A 714 43.02 -26.39 31.69
CA LEU A 714 44.32 -26.97 31.36
C LEU A 714 44.16 -27.95 30.19
N SER A 715 44.97 -27.80 29.15
CA SER A 715 44.98 -28.74 28.03
C SER A 715 45.58 -30.09 28.43
N TYR A 716 44.97 -31.18 27.96
CA TYR A 716 45.52 -32.52 28.13
C TYR A 716 46.77 -32.73 27.26
N PRO A 717 47.75 -33.55 27.69
CA PRO A 717 48.89 -33.92 26.85
C PRO A 717 48.46 -34.82 25.69
N ASP A 718 49.25 -34.82 24.61
CA ASP A 718 49.00 -35.60 23.39
C ASP A 718 48.77 -37.10 23.66
N SER A 719 49.45 -37.68 24.65
CA SER A 719 49.32 -39.09 25.03
C SER A 719 47.99 -39.43 25.71
N GLU A 720 47.22 -38.44 26.16
CA GLU A 720 45.99 -38.63 26.92
C GLU A 720 44.72 -38.23 26.13
N VAL A 721 44.84 -37.93 24.83
CA VAL A 721 43.71 -37.52 24.00
C VAL A 721 43.42 -38.52 22.88
N PRO A 722 42.13 -38.65 22.47
CA PRO A 722 41.78 -39.39 21.27
C PRO A 722 42.54 -38.86 20.04
N GLY A 723 43.17 -39.76 19.28
CA GLY A 723 43.94 -39.40 18.08
C GLY A 723 45.41 -39.04 18.32
N GLY A 724 45.87 -39.01 19.59
CA GLY A 724 47.29 -38.85 19.92
C GLY A 724 47.89 -37.46 19.67
N LYS A 725 47.06 -36.45 19.42
CA LYS A 725 47.47 -35.05 19.22
C LYS A 725 46.39 -34.09 19.70
N ASN A 726 46.77 -33.16 20.59
CA ASN A 726 45.89 -32.12 21.12
C ASN A 726 46.29 -30.75 20.58
N TYR A 727 45.30 -29.87 20.39
CA TYR A 727 45.52 -28.50 19.94
C TYR A 727 45.07 -27.49 20.98
N PRO A 728 45.68 -26.29 21.03
CA PRO A 728 45.25 -25.24 21.95
C PRO A 728 43.83 -24.74 21.58
N PRO A 729 43.04 -24.29 22.57
CA PRO A 729 41.72 -23.73 22.31
C PRO A 729 41.82 -22.46 21.45
N THR A 730 40.85 -22.29 20.54
CA THR A 730 40.74 -21.11 19.68
C THR A 730 39.40 -20.41 19.86
N GLU A 731 39.38 -19.11 19.58
CA GLU A 731 38.15 -18.32 19.59
C GLU A 731 37.10 -18.87 18.63
N LEU A 732 35.82 -18.64 18.94
CA LEU A 732 34.63 -19.10 18.22
C LEU A 732 34.42 -20.63 18.21
N THR A 733 35.30 -21.40 18.83
CA THR A 733 35.12 -22.86 18.97
C THR A 733 33.93 -23.16 19.87
N ILE A 734 33.07 -24.07 19.41
CA ILE A 734 32.02 -24.65 20.24
C ILE A 734 32.65 -25.78 21.05
N ILE A 735 32.52 -25.69 22.38
CA ILE A 735 32.99 -26.70 23.32
C ILE A 735 31.81 -27.37 24.02
N THR A 736 31.96 -28.64 24.35
CA THR A 736 30.96 -29.47 25.04
C THR A 736 31.62 -30.32 26.13
N ARG A 737 30.90 -30.62 27.21
CA ARG A 737 31.37 -31.51 28.28
C ARG A 737 31.20 -32.98 27.87
N ARG A 738 32.27 -33.76 27.92
CA ARG A 738 32.27 -35.22 27.70
C ARG A 738 32.25 -36.04 29.00
N GLY A 739 32.62 -35.45 30.13
CA GLY A 739 32.69 -36.14 31.42
C GLY A 739 33.23 -35.21 32.51
N ASN A 740 33.61 -35.78 33.65
CA ASN A 740 34.21 -35.04 34.76
C ASN A 740 35.23 -35.92 35.49
N ALA A 741 36.39 -35.35 35.83
CA ALA A 741 37.49 -36.09 36.43
C ALA A 741 37.18 -36.72 37.79
N PHE A 742 36.22 -36.18 38.55
CA PHE A 742 35.93 -36.63 39.92
C PHE A 742 34.45 -36.56 40.34
N ASN A 743 33.63 -35.73 39.70
CA ASN A 743 32.20 -35.64 40.00
C ASN A 743 31.42 -36.72 39.21
N GLU A 744 31.01 -37.78 39.90
CA GLU A 744 30.32 -38.93 39.32
C GLU A 744 29.00 -38.54 38.61
N ASP A 745 28.23 -37.59 39.13
CA ASP A 745 26.97 -37.14 38.52
C ASP A 745 27.19 -36.46 37.15
N ARG A 746 28.42 -36.04 36.85
CA ARG A 746 28.83 -35.35 35.62
C ARG A 746 29.74 -36.20 34.74
N GLN A 747 29.76 -37.51 34.95
CA GLN A 747 30.53 -38.46 34.13
C GLN A 747 29.70 -39.13 33.03
N SER A 748 28.43 -38.76 32.91
CA SER A 748 27.53 -39.19 31.84
C SER A 748 27.64 -38.29 30.61
N TYR A 749 27.59 -38.91 29.43
CA TYR A 749 27.64 -38.22 28.14
C TYR A 749 27.00 -39.05 27.04
N TRP A 750 26.24 -38.43 26.16
CA TRP A 750 25.75 -39.12 24.97
C TRP A 750 25.85 -38.25 23.72
N TYR A 751 26.06 -38.92 22.58
CA TYR A 751 26.25 -38.26 21.30
C TYR A 751 25.76 -39.14 20.15
N LEU A 752 25.36 -38.49 19.07
CA LEU A 752 25.03 -39.11 17.79
C LEU A 752 26.16 -38.80 16.80
N SER A 753 26.82 -39.83 16.30
CA SER A 753 27.85 -39.68 15.27
C SER A 753 27.36 -40.17 13.92
N ALA A 754 27.32 -39.26 12.94
CA ALA A 754 26.97 -39.59 11.56
C ALA A 754 28.20 -39.81 10.67
N THR A 755 29.35 -39.30 11.08
CA THR A 755 30.57 -39.26 10.26
C THR A 755 31.60 -40.29 10.72
N THR A 756 31.99 -40.24 12.00
CA THR A 756 33.12 -41.00 12.55
C THR A 756 32.69 -42.40 13.00
N ASP A 757 31.78 -42.49 13.97
CA ASP A 757 31.43 -43.74 14.64
C ASP A 757 30.16 -44.39 14.03
N LYS A 758 29.32 -43.61 13.33
CA LYS A 758 28.07 -44.08 12.69
C LYS A 758 27.14 -44.80 13.68
N CYS A 759 27.04 -44.24 14.88
CA CYS A 759 26.26 -44.79 15.98
C CYS A 759 25.81 -43.70 16.97
N LEU A 760 24.83 -44.06 17.79
CA LEU A 760 24.37 -43.33 18.94
C LEU A 760 24.95 -44.01 20.20
N VAL A 761 25.63 -43.26 21.04
CA VAL A 761 26.41 -43.81 22.17
C VAL A 761 26.03 -43.11 23.46
N TRP A 762 25.79 -43.90 24.52
CA TRP A 762 25.75 -43.44 25.91
C TRP A 762 26.99 -43.93 26.64
N LEU A 763 27.68 -42.98 27.24
CA LEU A 763 28.85 -43.17 28.07
C LEU A 763 28.53 -42.83 29.52
N GLU A 764 29.09 -43.61 30.42
CA GLU A 764 29.05 -43.40 31.87
C GLU A 764 30.47 -43.54 32.44
N GLY A 765 30.72 -42.91 33.59
CA GLY A 765 32.02 -43.01 34.28
C GLY A 765 33.19 -42.38 33.51
N VAL A 766 32.95 -41.40 32.62
CA VAL A 766 33.99 -40.75 31.81
C VAL A 766 34.84 -39.80 32.67
N THR A 767 36.02 -40.29 33.09
CA THR A 767 36.98 -39.55 33.94
C THR A 767 38.19 -38.98 33.20
N LYS A 768 38.38 -39.35 31.92
CA LYS A 768 39.48 -38.88 31.07
C LYS A 768 39.07 -38.88 29.57
N PRO A 769 39.78 -38.16 28.68
CA PRO A 769 39.41 -38.05 27.27
C PRO A 769 39.40 -39.37 26.49
N VAL A 770 40.37 -40.26 26.75
CA VAL A 770 40.46 -41.59 26.14
C VAL A 770 39.52 -42.54 26.89
N LEU A 771 38.52 -43.05 26.17
CA LEU A 771 37.49 -43.92 26.73
C LEU A 771 38.01 -45.32 26.97
N GLU A 772 37.52 -45.93 28.04
CA GLU A 772 37.73 -47.34 28.34
C GLU A 772 36.49 -48.14 27.94
N GLN A 773 36.65 -49.46 27.70
CA GLN A 773 35.53 -50.34 27.36
C GLN A 773 34.39 -50.29 28.40
N ASN A 774 34.70 -50.01 29.66
CA ASN A 774 33.73 -49.89 30.73
C ASN A 774 32.89 -48.61 30.66
N ASN A 775 33.33 -47.60 29.90
CA ASN A 775 32.56 -46.37 29.75
C ASN A 775 31.36 -46.55 28.83
N TYR A 776 31.38 -47.52 27.92
CA TYR A 776 30.28 -47.76 26.99
C TYR A 776 29.12 -48.48 27.70
N TYR A 777 27.98 -47.78 27.86
CA TYR A 777 26.79 -48.29 28.53
C TYR A 777 25.69 -48.70 27.55
N MET A 778 25.54 -47.95 26.46
CA MET A 778 24.64 -48.28 25.37
C MET A 778 25.22 -47.80 24.04
N ILE A 779 25.09 -48.62 23.00
CA ILE A 779 25.47 -48.32 21.63
C ILE A 779 24.35 -48.79 20.71
N LEU A 780 23.90 -47.90 19.83
CA LEU A 780 22.94 -48.19 18.77
C LEU A 780 23.57 -47.79 17.43
N GLY A 781 23.95 -48.77 16.62
CA GLY A 781 24.64 -48.53 15.33
C GLY A 781 25.88 -49.41 15.19
N ARG A 782 26.90 -48.92 14.47
CA ARG A 782 28.15 -49.68 14.33
C ARG A 782 28.89 -49.77 15.67
N LEU A 783 29.29 -50.98 16.05
CA LEU A 783 30.06 -51.18 17.28
C LEU A 783 31.50 -50.66 17.06
N PRO A 784 32.08 -49.94 18.04
CA PRO A 784 33.51 -49.67 18.07
C PRO A 784 34.29 -50.98 18.28
N ASN A 785 35.54 -51.03 17.81
CA ASN A 785 36.43 -52.17 18.09
C ASN A 785 36.86 -52.13 19.56
N LEU A 786 36.18 -52.91 20.39
CA LEU A 786 36.46 -53.06 21.82
C LEU A 786 36.66 -54.54 22.12
N ASP A 787 37.64 -54.86 22.96
CA ASP A 787 37.93 -56.23 23.42
C ASP A 787 36.69 -56.94 24.00
N LEU A 788 35.75 -56.15 24.54
CA LEU A 788 34.43 -56.59 25.00
C LEU A 788 33.65 -57.41 23.95
N PHE A 789 33.89 -57.18 22.65
CA PHE A 789 33.17 -57.82 21.56
C PHE A 789 33.97 -58.92 20.82
N ASP A 790 35.23 -59.14 21.16
CA ASP A 790 36.15 -60.00 20.38
C ASP A 790 35.69 -61.46 20.25
N ASN A 791 34.98 -61.98 21.25
CA ASN A 791 34.48 -63.36 21.26
C ASN A 791 33.03 -63.50 20.73
N LEU A 792 32.43 -62.41 20.26
CA LEU A 792 31.09 -62.42 19.69
C LEU A 792 31.17 -62.50 18.16
N PRO A 793 30.21 -63.15 17.48
CA PRO A 793 30.15 -63.19 16.02
C PRO A 793 29.66 -61.85 15.44
N VAL A 794 30.39 -60.76 15.71
CA VAL A 794 30.06 -59.40 15.29
C VAL A 794 30.70 -59.08 13.93
N ASN A 795 29.93 -58.44 13.07
CA ASN A 795 30.42 -57.84 11.84
C ASN A 795 30.43 -56.33 12.01
N TYR A 796 31.61 -55.73 12.19
CA TYR A 796 31.77 -54.29 12.42
C TYR A 796 31.23 -53.36 11.30
N LYS A 797 30.77 -53.92 10.18
CA LYS A 797 30.05 -53.16 9.13
C LYS A 797 28.53 -53.08 9.37
N HIS A 798 27.97 -53.94 10.22
CA HIS A 798 26.54 -54.00 10.56
C HIS A 798 26.20 -53.12 11.76
N SER A 799 24.91 -52.79 11.90
CA SER A 799 24.38 -52.10 13.08
C SER A 799 23.93 -53.09 14.13
N TYR A 800 24.32 -52.85 15.37
CA TYR A 800 23.94 -53.64 16.54
C TYR A 800 23.31 -52.76 17.61
N ILE A 801 22.61 -53.41 18.54
CA ILE A 801 22.21 -52.83 19.82
C ILE A 801 23.08 -53.49 20.89
N PHE A 802 23.90 -52.71 21.57
CA PHE A 802 24.57 -53.11 22.80
C PHE A 802 24.01 -52.28 23.94
N ALA A 803 23.59 -52.92 25.02
CA ALA A 803 23.17 -52.27 26.26
C ALA A 803 23.56 -53.17 27.43
N ARG A 804 24.05 -52.59 28.53
CA ARG A 804 24.44 -53.37 29.73
C ARG A 804 23.27 -54.11 30.39
N ALA A 805 22.06 -53.57 30.31
CA ALA A 805 20.83 -54.21 30.76
C ALA A 805 19.65 -53.69 29.93
N GLY A 806 18.64 -54.52 29.72
CA GLY A 806 17.39 -54.15 29.05
C GLY A 806 16.21 -54.80 29.75
N ILE A 807 15.11 -54.06 29.90
CA ILE A 807 13.83 -54.58 30.38
C ILE A 807 12.87 -54.44 29.20
N PHE A 808 12.33 -55.57 28.74
CA PHE A 808 11.43 -55.63 27.59
C PHE A 808 10.05 -56.10 28.07
N GLY A 809 8.99 -55.48 27.59
CA GLY A 809 7.63 -56.01 27.79
C GLY A 809 7.43 -57.28 26.98
N GLU A 810 7.80 -57.23 25.69
CA GLU A 810 7.73 -58.32 24.73
C GLU A 810 8.95 -58.26 23.81
N LEU A 811 9.42 -59.41 23.31
CA LEU A 811 10.58 -59.51 22.42
C LEU A 811 10.25 -60.41 21.24
N TYR A 812 10.00 -59.81 20.07
CA TYR A 812 9.74 -60.55 18.85
C TYR A 812 11.01 -60.92 18.12
N ARG A 813 11.25 -62.22 18.01
CA ARG A 813 12.35 -62.76 17.23
C ARG A 813 11.82 -63.19 15.89
N VAL A 814 12.39 -62.67 14.82
CA VAL A 814 12.10 -63.11 13.46
C VAL A 814 13.32 -63.81 12.90
N ASP A 815 13.10 -64.75 12.00
CA ASP A 815 14.18 -65.38 11.27
C ASP A 815 14.72 -64.44 10.17
N TRP A 816 15.69 -64.93 9.39
CA TRP A 816 16.29 -64.16 8.29
C TRP A 816 15.32 -63.84 7.14
N GLN A 817 14.15 -64.49 7.08
CA GLN A 817 13.08 -64.23 6.12
C GLN A 817 12.05 -63.24 6.65
N GLY A 818 12.19 -62.79 7.90
CA GLY A 818 11.26 -61.86 8.55
C GLY A 818 10.01 -62.54 9.11
N LEU A 819 9.99 -63.87 9.24
CA LEU A 819 8.87 -64.60 9.83
C LEU A 819 9.03 -64.69 11.35
N PRO A 820 7.95 -64.48 12.14
CA PRO A 820 7.97 -64.70 13.57
C PRO A 820 8.48 -66.09 13.91
N VAL A 821 9.54 -66.14 14.71
CA VAL A 821 9.98 -67.37 15.35
C VAL A 821 9.03 -67.58 16.52
N GLN A 822 8.09 -68.50 16.32
CA GLN A 822 7.13 -68.86 17.35
C GLN A 822 7.85 -69.47 18.56
N GLU A 823 7.69 -68.85 19.73
CA GLU A 823 8.24 -69.35 20.97
C GLU A 823 7.43 -70.55 21.46
N LEU A 824 8.11 -71.67 21.71
CA LEU A 824 7.49 -72.87 22.27
C LEU A 824 7.56 -72.81 23.79
N VAL A 825 6.42 -72.55 24.42
CA VAL A 825 6.31 -72.42 25.87
C VAL A 825 5.90 -73.76 26.46
N ASP A 826 6.76 -74.36 27.28
CA ASP A 826 6.45 -75.64 27.95
C ASP A 826 5.50 -75.41 29.12
N ARG A 827 4.31 -76.01 29.05
CA ARG A 827 3.24 -75.95 30.05
C ARG A 827 3.21 -77.17 30.95
N GLY A 828 4.19 -78.07 30.87
CA GLY A 828 4.26 -79.29 31.66
C GLY A 828 3.34 -80.39 31.13
N PHE A 829 2.81 -81.24 31.99
CA PHE A 829 1.93 -82.34 31.58
C PHE A 829 0.54 -81.84 31.15
N TRP A 830 -0.03 -82.47 30.12
CA TRP A 830 -1.40 -82.15 29.69
C TRP A 830 -2.42 -82.43 30.81
N SER A 831 -3.45 -81.59 30.89
CA SER A 831 -4.54 -81.67 31.85
C SER A 831 -5.84 -81.18 31.24
N ALA A 832 -6.91 -81.97 31.39
CA ALA A 832 -8.26 -81.63 30.95
C ALA A 832 -8.83 -80.41 31.71
N GLU A 833 -8.43 -80.21 32.97
CA GLU A 833 -8.84 -79.07 33.79
C GLU A 833 -8.28 -77.77 33.22
N VAL A 834 -6.99 -77.76 32.85
CA VAL A 834 -6.36 -76.60 32.23
C VAL A 834 -7.01 -76.31 30.87
N ALA A 835 -7.22 -77.34 30.06
CA ALA A 835 -7.85 -77.21 28.74
C ALA A 835 -9.26 -76.58 28.79
N SER A 836 -10.00 -76.79 29.89
CA SER A 836 -11.35 -76.27 30.09
C SER A 836 -11.42 -75.06 31.04
N SER A 837 -10.28 -74.54 31.47
CA SER A 837 -10.19 -73.39 32.38
C SER A 837 -10.26 -72.06 31.64
N ASP A 838 -10.31 -70.95 32.38
CA ASP A 838 -10.18 -69.60 31.85
C ASP A 838 -8.76 -69.30 31.29
N ASN A 839 -7.80 -70.22 31.45
CA ASN A 839 -6.45 -70.11 30.90
C ASN A 839 -6.04 -71.38 30.14
N PRO A 840 -6.72 -71.70 29.02
CA PRO A 840 -6.48 -72.92 28.26
C PRO A 840 -5.17 -72.87 27.47
N TYR A 841 -4.78 -73.99 26.87
CA TYR A 841 -3.59 -74.03 26.01
C TYR A 841 -3.77 -73.15 24.78
N THR A 842 -2.72 -72.40 24.46
CA THR A 842 -2.74 -71.37 23.43
C THR A 842 -1.82 -71.72 22.27
N ASN A 843 -2.28 -71.39 21.06
CA ASN A 843 -1.47 -71.34 19.85
C ASN A 843 -1.77 -70.03 19.12
N THR A 844 -0.79 -69.13 19.14
CA THR A 844 -0.80 -67.81 18.52
C THR A 844 0.35 -67.72 17.52
N GLN A 845 0.44 -66.67 16.71
CA GLN A 845 1.57 -66.54 15.77
C GLN A 845 2.95 -66.48 16.43
N GLU A 846 3.02 -65.99 17.67
CA GLU A 846 4.28 -65.68 18.36
C GLU A 846 4.59 -66.67 19.47
N ARG A 847 3.59 -67.42 19.93
CA ARG A 847 3.72 -68.42 20.99
C ARG A 847 2.83 -69.63 20.72
N ALA A 848 3.38 -70.82 20.90
CA ALA A 848 2.58 -72.03 21.06
C ALA A 848 2.91 -72.69 22.39
N ASP A 849 1.88 -73.03 23.14
CA ASP A 849 2.00 -73.88 24.30
C ASP A 849 2.33 -75.31 23.85
N THR A 850 3.27 -75.91 24.57
CA THR A 850 3.66 -77.31 24.42
C THR A 850 3.39 -78.04 25.72
N VAL A 851 2.98 -79.30 25.64
CA VAL A 851 2.65 -80.14 26.78
C VAL A 851 3.28 -81.52 26.63
N TRP A 852 3.54 -82.18 27.75
CA TRP A 852 3.94 -83.58 27.78
C TRP A 852 2.73 -84.46 28.02
N HIS A 853 2.54 -85.48 27.18
CA HIS A 853 1.49 -86.48 27.35
C HIS A 853 1.93 -87.84 26.86
N TYR A 854 1.75 -88.88 27.68
CA TYR A 854 2.23 -90.25 27.43
C TYR A 854 3.70 -90.35 26.95
N GLY A 855 4.57 -89.49 27.48
CA GLY A 855 6.02 -89.48 27.15
C GLY A 855 6.38 -88.77 25.85
N CYS A 856 5.42 -88.15 25.16
CA CYS A 856 5.65 -87.32 23.98
C CYS A 856 5.32 -85.86 24.30
N LYS A 857 6.09 -84.93 23.72
CA LYS A 857 5.84 -83.50 23.72
C LYS A 857 4.98 -83.12 22.53
N TRP A 858 3.88 -82.44 22.82
CA TRP A 858 2.87 -82.03 21.86
C TRP A 858 2.78 -80.51 21.83
N LYS A 859 2.67 -79.94 20.65
CA LYS A 859 2.41 -78.53 20.40
C LYS A 859 0.93 -78.30 20.18
N CYS A 860 0.37 -77.32 20.88
CA CYS A 860 -0.98 -76.85 20.63
C CYS A 860 -1.04 -76.22 19.23
N LEU A 861 -2.01 -76.64 18.41
CA LEU A 861 -2.29 -76.08 17.09
C LEU A 861 -3.52 -75.17 17.10
N MET A 862 -4.39 -75.30 18.10
CA MET A 862 -5.64 -74.56 18.20
C MET A 862 -5.83 -74.02 19.61
N THR A 863 -5.82 -72.70 19.75
CA THR A 863 -6.07 -72.02 21.04
C THR A 863 -7.42 -72.47 21.61
N GLY A 864 -7.43 -72.88 22.88
CA GLY A 864 -8.65 -73.32 23.56
C GLY A 864 -9.10 -74.74 23.19
N THR A 865 -8.25 -75.56 22.58
CA THR A 865 -8.60 -76.96 22.29
C THR A 865 -8.86 -77.73 23.59
N ALA A 866 -10.06 -78.31 23.67
CA ALA A 866 -10.42 -79.26 24.72
C ALA A 866 -10.02 -80.71 24.36
N ASP A 867 -9.54 -80.94 23.13
CA ASP A 867 -9.13 -82.26 22.68
C ASP A 867 -7.89 -82.72 23.45
N GLU A 868 -7.85 -83.99 23.82
CA GLU A 868 -6.66 -84.61 24.40
C GLU A 868 -5.58 -84.82 23.31
N PRO A 869 -4.29 -84.55 23.57
CA PRO A 869 -3.22 -84.83 22.62
C PRO A 869 -3.16 -86.33 22.27
N GLN A 870 -3.39 -86.65 21.00
CA GLN A 870 -3.32 -88.01 20.47
C GLN A 870 -3.18 -87.99 18.94
N TYR A 871 -2.93 -89.16 18.35
CA TYR A 871 -2.96 -89.33 16.90
C TYR A 871 -4.30 -88.84 16.31
N ALA A 872 -4.24 -88.17 15.15
CA ALA A 872 -5.38 -87.55 14.47
C ALA A 872 -6.14 -86.44 15.24
N ALA A 873 -5.62 -85.96 16.37
CA ALA A 873 -6.19 -84.81 17.06
C ALA A 873 -5.90 -83.51 16.28
N VAL A 874 -6.94 -82.76 15.89
CA VAL A 874 -6.80 -81.51 15.11
C VAL A 874 -6.12 -80.40 15.92
N GLY A 875 -6.29 -80.43 17.25
CA GLY A 875 -5.74 -79.44 18.17
C GLY A 875 -4.26 -79.59 18.51
N TRP A 876 -3.58 -80.67 18.10
CA TRP A 876 -2.23 -81.01 18.59
C TRP A 876 -1.30 -81.57 17.50
N ALA A 877 -0.02 -81.22 17.55
CA ALA A 877 1.05 -81.83 16.74
C ALA A 877 2.16 -82.39 17.65
N MET A 878 2.61 -83.62 17.41
CA MET A 878 3.75 -84.18 18.14
C MET A 878 5.05 -83.50 17.68
N LEU A 879 5.87 -83.04 18.62
CA LEU A 879 7.17 -82.40 18.35
C LEU A 879 8.35 -83.32 18.68
N GLU A 880 8.26 -84.03 19.81
CA GLU A 880 9.36 -84.79 20.40
C GLU A 880 8.79 -85.97 21.19
N GLY A 881 9.48 -87.12 21.25
CA GLY A 881 9.00 -88.31 21.96
C GLY A 881 9.30 -89.61 21.20
N ASN A 882 8.50 -90.66 21.41
CA ASN A 882 8.59 -91.88 20.61
C ASN A 882 7.62 -91.80 19.41
N PRO A 883 8.10 -91.55 18.18
CA PRO A 883 7.26 -91.49 16.99
C PRO A 883 7.02 -92.86 16.35
N GLU A 884 7.60 -93.94 16.89
CA GLU A 884 7.50 -95.26 16.25
C GLU A 884 6.06 -95.78 16.29
N PHE A 885 5.50 -96.00 15.10
CA PHE A 885 4.34 -96.86 14.95
C PHE A 885 4.77 -98.30 15.16
N THR A 886 4.17 -98.96 16.13
CA THR A 886 4.40 -100.38 16.41
C THR A 886 3.08 -101.11 16.40
N ILE A 887 3.13 -102.39 16.04
CA ILE A 887 1.98 -103.28 16.21
C ILE A 887 2.33 -104.41 17.16
N GLU A 888 1.38 -104.78 17.99
CA GLU A 888 1.42 -105.98 18.81
C GLU A 888 0.39 -106.97 18.25
N ILE A 889 0.77 -108.24 18.18
CA ILE A 889 -0.16 -109.30 17.83
C ILE A 889 -0.65 -109.93 19.13
N GLY A 890 -1.95 -109.86 19.36
CA GLY A 890 -2.64 -110.57 20.44
C GLY A 890 -3.34 -111.82 19.91
N SER A 891 -3.72 -112.71 20.82
CA SER A 891 -4.45 -113.95 20.51
C SER A 891 -5.66 -114.09 21.43
N THR A 892 -6.84 -114.35 20.87
CA THR A 892 -8.09 -114.45 21.65
C THR A 892 -8.13 -115.64 22.62
N LYS A 893 -7.27 -116.65 22.41
CA LYS A 893 -7.18 -117.85 23.27
C LYS A 893 -5.79 -118.07 23.90
N GLY A 894 -4.98 -117.00 24.01
CA GLY A 894 -3.62 -117.08 24.58
C GLY A 894 -2.59 -117.69 23.62
N TRP A 895 -1.45 -118.16 24.14
CA TRP A 895 -0.30 -118.61 23.33
C TRP A 895 0.04 -120.11 23.45
N TYR A 896 -0.75 -120.86 24.22
CA TYR A 896 -0.55 -122.30 24.43
C TYR A 896 -1.69 -123.06 23.76
N PHE A 897 -1.36 -123.93 22.81
CA PHE A 897 -2.32 -124.65 22.00
C PHE A 897 -2.03 -126.14 21.97
N ASP A 898 -3.08 -126.95 21.94
CA ASP A 898 -2.98 -128.37 21.65
C ASP A 898 -2.99 -128.57 20.12
N ILE A 899 -2.08 -129.44 19.64
CA ILE A 899 -1.85 -129.69 18.22
C ILE A 899 -3.10 -130.22 17.51
N GLU A 900 -4.00 -130.91 18.21
CA GLU A 900 -5.22 -131.48 17.63
C GLU A 900 -6.42 -130.52 17.64
N THR A 901 -6.34 -129.38 18.35
CA THR A 901 -7.47 -128.45 18.53
C THR A 901 -7.12 -126.97 18.28
N PHE A 902 -6.02 -126.70 17.58
CA PHE A 902 -5.54 -125.35 17.31
C PHE A 902 -6.62 -124.48 16.63
N SER A 903 -7.07 -123.45 17.36
CA SER A 903 -7.97 -122.42 16.85
C SER A 903 -7.86 -121.16 17.70
N THR A 904 -7.46 -120.05 17.09
CA THR A 904 -7.43 -118.73 17.73
C THR A 904 -7.70 -117.64 16.69
N THR A 905 -8.05 -116.45 17.14
CA THR A 905 -8.00 -115.27 16.27
C THR A 905 -6.81 -114.43 16.70
N LEU A 906 -5.84 -114.26 15.80
CA LEU A 906 -4.81 -113.26 15.98
C LEU A 906 -5.44 -111.89 15.70
N TYR A 907 -5.24 -110.94 16.59
CA TYR A 907 -5.67 -109.57 16.38
C TYR A 907 -4.47 -108.64 16.52
N ILE A 908 -4.48 -107.54 15.79
CA ILE A 908 -3.44 -106.53 15.88
C ILE A 908 -3.94 -105.37 16.72
N THR A 909 -3.11 -104.93 17.65
CA THR A 909 -3.24 -103.61 18.27
C THR A 909 -2.09 -102.72 17.82
N GLY A 910 -2.41 -101.54 17.28
CA GLY A 910 -1.42 -100.54 16.88
C GLY A 910 -1.16 -99.55 17.99
N LYS A 911 0.10 -99.22 18.23
CA LYS A 911 0.52 -98.15 19.13
C LYS A 911 1.32 -97.12 18.37
N LEU A 912 0.93 -95.85 18.51
CA LEU A 912 1.68 -94.70 18.01
C LEU A 912 1.65 -93.62 19.09
N TYR A 913 2.78 -92.96 19.34
CA TYR A 913 2.95 -92.00 20.43
C TYR A 913 2.56 -92.56 21.80
N ASN A 914 2.88 -93.84 22.04
CA ASN A 914 2.52 -94.61 23.24
C ASN A 914 1.01 -94.72 23.53
N ARG A 915 0.16 -94.48 22.52
CA ARG A 915 -1.30 -94.64 22.60
C ARG A 915 -1.81 -95.64 21.59
N ASP A 916 -2.93 -96.29 21.94
CA ASP A 916 -3.63 -97.20 21.05
C ASP A 916 -4.24 -96.43 19.87
N VAL A 917 -3.88 -96.83 18.65
CA VAL A 917 -4.39 -96.27 17.39
C VAL A 917 -5.05 -97.35 16.52
N THR A 918 -5.41 -98.50 17.10
CA THR A 918 -5.92 -99.67 16.39
C THR A 918 -7.16 -99.36 15.54
N ASP A 919 -8.03 -98.47 16.01
CA ASP A 919 -9.24 -98.06 15.28
C ASP A 919 -8.93 -97.26 14.00
N HIS A 920 -7.76 -96.60 13.96
CA HIS A 920 -7.32 -95.81 12.81
C HIS A 920 -6.63 -96.63 11.72
N ILE A 921 -6.25 -97.88 12.02
CA ILE A 921 -5.74 -98.82 11.02
C ILE A 921 -6.94 -99.39 10.25
N LEU A 922 -7.00 -99.19 8.95
CA LEU A 922 -8.04 -99.78 8.12
C LEU A 922 -7.78 -101.28 7.94
N ASP A 923 -8.83 -102.10 7.88
CA ASP A 923 -8.68 -103.54 7.62
C ASP A 923 -8.00 -103.81 6.26
N ALA A 924 -8.18 -102.93 5.27
CA ALA A 924 -7.50 -103.05 3.98
C ALA A 924 -5.98 -102.79 4.05
N ASP A 925 -5.51 -102.14 5.11
CA ASP A 925 -4.10 -101.76 5.30
C ASP A 925 -3.33 -102.74 6.19
N VAL A 926 -3.96 -103.86 6.53
CA VAL A 926 -3.31 -104.97 7.24
C VAL A 926 -3.11 -106.13 6.27
N SER A 927 -1.86 -106.56 6.17
CA SER A 927 -1.51 -107.78 5.46
C SER A 927 -0.90 -108.80 6.42
N TRP A 928 -1.25 -110.05 6.18
CA TRP A 928 -0.71 -111.19 6.91
C TRP A 928 0.07 -112.07 5.96
N THR A 929 1.28 -112.41 6.36
CA THR A 929 2.09 -113.44 5.72
C THR A 929 2.37 -114.56 6.71
N ARG A 930 2.61 -115.75 6.17
CA ARG A 930 2.97 -116.92 6.94
C ARG A 930 4.29 -117.45 6.41
N ASP A 931 5.14 -117.95 7.29
CA ASP A 931 6.38 -118.61 6.95
C ASP A 931 6.43 -119.98 7.64
N THR A 932 6.28 -121.02 6.84
CA THR A 932 6.47 -122.42 7.25
C THR A 932 7.73 -123.04 6.64
N GLY A 933 8.55 -122.24 5.95
CA GLY A 933 9.69 -122.70 5.14
C GLY A 933 9.32 -123.24 3.75
N ASN A 934 8.05 -123.16 3.33
CA ASN A 934 7.61 -123.56 1.99
C ASN A 934 6.93 -122.39 1.27
N VAL A 935 7.74 -121.68 0.48
CA VAL A 935 7.35 -120.45 -0.23
C VAL A 935 6.08 -120.63 -1.09
N SER A 936 5.89 -121.80 -1.71
CA SER A 936 4.72 -122.05 -2.56
C SER A 936 3.42 -122.16 -1.77
N GLU A 937 3.46 -122.84 -0.62
CA GLU A 937 2.30 -122.99 0.27
C GLU A 937 1.98 -121.68 0.99
N ASP A 938 3.01 -120.95 1.40
CA ASP A 938 2.88 -119.67 2.10
C ASP A 938 2.30 -118.57 1.21
N ASN A 939 2.72 -118.51 -0.06
CA ASN A 939 2.11 -117.60 -1.04
C ASN A 939 0.64 -117.92 -1.29
N ALA A 940 0.27 -119.20 -1.39
CA ALA A 940 -1.11 -119.61 -1.57
C ALA A 940 -1.97 -119.30 -0.32
N TRP A 941 -1.41 -119.47 0.87
CA TRP A 941 -2.06 -119.13 2.14
C TRP A 941 -2.31 -117.61 2.24
N ALA A 942 -1.32 -116.79 1.90
CA ALA A 942 -1.44 -115.34 1.94
C ALA A 942 -2.55 -114.82 1.00
N VAL A 943 -2.70 -115.42 -0.19
CA VAL A 943 -3.80 -115.09 -1.11
C VAL A 943 -5.16 -115.51 -0.54
N LYS A 944 -5.26 -116.69 0.09
CA LYS A 944 -6.50 -117.18 0.69
C LYS A 944 -6.97 -116.33 1.87
N ARG A 945 -6.03 -115.76 2.63
CA ARG A 945 -6.30 -114.90 3.80
C ARG A 945 -6.20 -113.40 3.48
N ALA A 946 -6.08 -113.04 2.21
CA ALA A 946 -6.12 -111.65 1.77
C ALA A 946 -7.45 -111.00 2.20
N GLY A 947 -7.37 -109.85 2.88
CA GLY A 947 -8.54 -109.14 3.41
C GLY A 947 -9.03 -109.59 4.79
N ALA A 948 -8.27 -110.41 5.53
CA ALA A 948 -8.57 -110.71 6.94
C ALA A 948 -8.59 -109.45 7.83
N GLY A 949 -7.86 -108.40 7.43
CA GLY A 949 -7.79 -107.16 8.18
C GLY A 949 -7.14 -107.32 9.55
N LYS A 950 -7.58 -106.52 10.52
CA LYS A 950 -6.99 -106.48 11.86
C LYS A 950 -7.17 -107.79 12.65
N ASN A 951 -8.05 -108.68 12.20
CA ASN A 951 -8.38 -109.93 12.89
C ASN A 951 -8.21 -111.11 11.93
N LEU A 952 -7.26 -112.00 12.22
CA LEU A 952 -6.98 -113.21 11.45
C LEU A 952 -7.42 -114.46 12.23
N PRO A 953 -8.57 -115.07 11.88
CA PRO A 953 -8.98 -116.35 12.43
C PRO A 953 -8.10 -117.47 11.87
N LEU A 954 -7.45 -118.19 12.77
CA LEU A 954 -6.59 -119.34 12.49
C LEU A 954 -7.24 -120.63 12.97
N THR A 955 -7.10 -121.68 12.15
CA THR A 955 -7.39 -123.08 12.50
C THR A 955 -6.20 -123.97 12.13
N ILE A 956 -6.27 -125.27 12.43
CA ILE A 956 -5.23 -126.25 12.07
C ILE A 956 -4.85 -126.17 10.58
N ASP A 957 -5.83 -125.92 9.69
CA ASP A 957 -5.58 -125.80 8.24
C ASP A 957 -4.61 -124.66 7.88
N ASP A 958 -4.53 -123.62 8.72
CA ASP A 958 -3.64 -122.48 8.51
C ASP A 958 -2.19 -122.78 8.90
N LEU A 959 -1.91 -123.91 9.57
CA LEU A 959 -0.54 -124.36 9.86
C LEU A 959 0.09 -125.17 8.70
N GLY A 960 -0.72 -125.57 7.71
CA GLY A 960 -0.27 -126.35 6.55
C GLY A 960 -0.34 -127.87 6.77
N PRO A 961 -0.35 -128.68 5.69
CA PRO A 961 -0.60 -130.13 5.77
C PRO A 961 0.51 -130.93 6.49
N ASN A 962 1.70 -130.34 6.66
CA ASN A 962 2.86 -130.98 7.28
C ASN A 962 3.17 -130.44 8.70
N TYR A 963 2.23 -129.73 9.31
CA TYR A 963 2.43 -129.00 10.58
C TYR A 963 2.90 -129.89 11.75
N THR A 964 2.55 -131.17 11.78
CA THR A 964 3.01 -132.13 12.80
C THR A 964 4.51 -132.44 12.74
N ASN A 965 5.16 -132.17 11.61
CA ASN A 965 6.61 -132.34 11.40
C ASN A 965 7.35 -131.00 11.29
N MET A 966 6.64 -129.87 11.30
CA MET A 966 7.21 -128.53 11.26
C MET A 966 7.72 -128.15 12.65
N ARG A 967 8.89 -127.48 12.71
CA ARG A 967 9.47 -127.02 13.98
C ARG A 967 9.00 -125.63 14.40
N VAL A 968 8.55 -124.83 13.45
CA VAL A 968 8.27 -123.40 13.60
C VAL A 968 7.26 -122.98 12.53
N CYS A 969 6.17 -122.30 12.89
CA CYS A 969 5.28 -121.61 11.96
C CYS A 969 5.14 -120.14 12.38
N THR A 970 5.60 -119.22 11.54
CA THR A 970 5.58 -117.78 11.88
C THR A 970 4.50 -117.05 11.10
N PHE A 971 3.60 -116.37 11.80
CA PHE A 971 2.65 -115.43 11.23
C PHE A 971 3.17 -114.02 11.43
N LYS A 972 3.35 -113.30 10.32
CA LYS A 972 3.80 -111.92 10.33
C LYS A 972 2.63 -111.03 9.92
N ALA A 973 2.32 -110.08 10.79
CA ALA A 973 1.46 -108.95 10.46
C ALA A 973 2.32 -107.81 9.95
N GLN A 974 1.87 -107.18 8.88
CA GLN A 974 2.30 -105.84 8.50
C GLN A 974 1.06 -104.95 8.49
N ALA A 975 1.06 -103.90 9.30
CA ALA A 975 0.01 -102.90 9.31
C ALA A 975 0.56 -101.59 8.77
N LEU A 976 -0.26 -100.90 8.00
CA LEU A 976 0.02 -99.57 7.49
C LEU A 976 -0.97 -98.58 8.09
N LEU A 977 -0.46 -97.51 8.68
CA LEU A 977 -1.24 -96.40 9.23
C LEU A 977 -1.11 -95.20 8.30
N ARG A 978 -2.25 -94.63 7.90
CA ARG A 978 -2.30 -93.49 6.97
C ARG A 978 -2.37 -92.18 7.76
N ASP A 979 -1.25 -91.46 7.86
CA ASP A 979 -1.16 -90.17 8.58
C ASP A 979 -1.37 -88.95 7.66
N GLY A 980 -2.08 -89.15 6.54
CA GLY A 980 -2.45 -88.07 5.60
C GLY A 980 -1.32 -87.45 4.77
N GLN A 981 -0.05 -87.62 5.15
CA GLN A 981 1.12 -87.16 4.36
C GLN A 981 2.12 -88.29 4.04
N GLN A 982 2.27 -89.27 4.93
CA GLN A 982 3.11 -90.46 4.75
C GLN A 982 2.39 -91.70 5.32
N PHE A 983 2.91 -92.88 4.99
CA PHE A 983 2.43 -94.16 5.52
C PHE A 983 3.42 -94.68 6.55
N GLU A 984 2.97 -94.84 7.79
CA GLU A 984 3.76 -95.53 8.80
C GLU A 984 3.51 -97.03 8.67
N VAL A 985 4.59 -97.81 8.55
CA VAL A 985 4.50 -99.27 8.38
C VAL A 985 5.16 -99.94 9.57
N ALA A 986 4.37 -100.72 10.29
CA ALA A 986 4.85 -101.53 11.39
C ALA A 986 4.68 -103.01 11.05
N GLU A 987 5.68 -103.78 11.40
CA GLU A 987 5.65 -105.22 11.26
C GLU A 987 5.90 -105.87 12.61
N ASN A 988 5.15 -106.91 12.91
CA ASN A 988 5.44 -107.79 14.01
C ASN A 988 5.09 -109.21 13.61
N PHE A 989 5.65 -110.17 14.31
CA PHE A 989 5.40 -111.57 14.03
C PHE A 989 5.20 -112.33 15.32
N VAL A 990 4.46 -113.42 15.21
CA VAL A 990 4.36 -114.42 16.25
C VAL A 990 4.62 -115.78 15.66
N THR A 991 5.30 -116.60 16.44
CA THR A 991 5.79 -117.89 16.04
C THR A 991 5.18 -118.95 16.94
N PHE A 992 4.57 -119.96 16.32
CA PHE A 992 4.01 -121.14 16.97
C PHE A 992 4.94 -122.34 16.85
#